data_AF-A0A094CYJ3-F1
#
_entry.id   AF-A0A094CYJ3-F1
#
_cell.length_a   1.000
_cell.length_b   1.000
_cell.length_c   1.000
_cell.angle_alpha   90.00
_cell.angle_beta   90.00
_cell.angle_gamma   90.00
#
_symmetry.space_group_name_H-M   'P 1'
#
loop_
_entity.id
_entity.type
_entity.pdbx_description
1 polymer ?
#
loop_
_entity_poly.entity_id
_entity_poly.type
_entity_poly.pdbx_seq_one_letter_code
_entity_poly.pdbx_strand_id
1 'polypeptide(L)'
;MSLSDVEKVPVSENENVDAKLSHNADYADLPPMDPVALRKLTRKCDLHVVPPLFVLFLLAFLDRTNIGNAKIQGLEDGLNLSGPQYNIALFVFFIPYILFEVPSNILLKKIAPSTWLSSIMFFWGIATMGQGLIKDFGGIVGMRFILGIFEAGLFPGCIYLISMYYERYELQWRLSLFFSASIIAGAFGGLLAYGLVKMDGLGGYEGFRWIFIIEGLATAVIGALSKFWIVDWPETAKFLNDDERAMLVRKLAVDAGDARMDRLDSKSIKRTLLDWKIWCGTFMYMGALVTGYATSFFIPTIINQMHYTAEQSQLRAIPIFVVATAACLMVAVATDRLKHRYSFIVGGCLIGIIGYAILLNLDDVSIGTRYMAAFFITTGGFMAQPVTLAWLANQMGGHYKRSIGSAVQIGFGNLGGIVASNIFLKKEEPHYPVGFGTALGFLGLTILTSTIFYVGLHLENKKRDRGGRDYRYQEEEIAKGWSGTREGFSSEVLGSLIKKTILNPALTLPLVLLARYTKQGSDLSILHETAFSRLQLALALGLIRYANNWLSQKSLDNWKSDKYIWSQEIVLVTGGAGGIGGSVVRMLAEKGIKVVVLDVIPMTYKTTSNVHYFKCDITDSATVASVAAEIRRKVGNPTVLVFNAGVARGKSILEGTEKDVRFTFDVNNIAHYILAKEFLPSLIARDHGMVVTVASIAAYITVPRMVDYSSTKAAALAFHEGLGAELATLYNAPKVRTVVVNQGYTKTPLFQGYTNGSSFMVPSLEVDTVAESIVNQILSGHSGQLILPGFTNILTYLRGFPHWFQRKMRHDGVTIMAKWHGRQVIDVEKEYGVKKDISASTVLVENDE
;
A
#
# COMPACT_ATOMS: atom_id res chain seq x y z
N MET A 1 -9.38 22.89 43.47
CA MET A 1 -10.58 22.11 43.11
C MET A 1 -10.08 20.80 42.54
N SER A 2 -10.48 19.66 43.12
CA SER A 2 -9.90 18.35 42.85
C SER A 2 -10.07 17.93 41.38
N LEU A 3 -9.02 17.34 40.82
CA LEU A 3 -8.95 16.73 39.49
C LEU A 3 -9.74 15.39 39.42
N SER A 4 -10.94 15.33 40.02
CA SER A 4 -11.69 14.09 40.20
C SER A 4 -12.85 13.88 39.22
N ASP A 5 -13.17 14.83 38.34
CA ASP A 5 -14.44 14.81 37.59
C ASP A 5 -14.24 14.70 36.06
N VAL A 6 -13.18 14.03 35.61
CA VAL A 6 -13.09 13.57 34.21
C VAL A 6 -13.62 12.13 34.18
N GLU A 7 -14.79 11.95 33.57
CA GLU A 7 -15.43 10.65 33.39
C GLU A 7 -14.44 9.59 32.87
N LYS A 8 -14.31 8.50 33.64
CA LYS A 8 -13.58 7.30 33.24
C LYS A 8 -14.28 6.66 32.05
N VAL A 9 -13.74 6.85 30.84
CA VAL A 9 -14.16 6.10 29.66
C VAL A 9 -13.66 4.64 29.80
N PRO A 10 -14.53 3.62 29.78
CA PRO A 10 -14.12 2.24 29.96
C PRO A 10 -13.32 1.74 28.75
N VAL A 11 -12.20 1.08 29.03
CA VAL A 11 -11.33 0.43 28.04
C VAL A 11 -11.94 -0.92 27.69
N SER A 12 -12.64 -1.01 26.55
CA SER A 12 -13.07 -2.28 25.97
C SER A 12 -12.47 -2.49 24.57
N GLU A 13 -11.78 -3.62 24.45
CA GLU A 13 -11.41 -4.47 23.31
C GLU A 13 -11.03 -3.85 21.94
N ASN A 14 -9.86 -4.33 21.48
CA ASN A 14 -9.17 -4.04 20.24
C ASN A 14 -10.05 -4.11 18.98
N GLU A 15 -10.40 -2.97 18.39
CA GLU A 15 -10.77 -2.86 16.97
C GLU A 15 -10.58 -1.40 16.47
N ASN A 16 -9.86 -1.24 15.35
CA ASN A 16 -9.68 -0.03 14.52
C ASN A 16 -9.03 1.22 15.14
N VAL A 17 -7.69 1.22 15.16
CA VAL A 17 -6.84 2.38 15.54
C VAL A 17 -6.86 3.51 14.49
N ASP A 18 -7.08 3.20 13.21
CA ASP A 18 -7.11 4.23 12.15
C ASP A 18 -8.36 5.15 12.22
N ALA A 19 -9.42 4.75 12.93
CA ALA A 19 -10.67 5.50 13.00
C ALA A 19 -10.81 6.36 14.28
N LYS A 20 -10.11 6.06 15.37
CA LYS A 20 -10.27 6.78 16.64
C LYS A 20 -9.48 8.09 16.76
N LEU A 21 -8.56 8.37 15.83
CA LEU A 21 -7.90 9.68 15.68
C LEU A 21 -8.71 10.69 14.83
N SER A 22 -10.00 10.41 14.60
CA SER A 22 -10.88 11.21 13.73
C SER A 22 -11.64 12.36 14.42
N HIS A 23 -11.54 12.50 15.75
CA HIS A 23 -12.06 13.67 16.48
C HIS A 23 -10.92 14.52 17.05
N ASN A 24 -10.25 15.30 16.18
CA ASN A 24 -9.17 16.22 16.61
C ASN A 24 -9.64 17.64 16.90
N ALA A 25 -10.90 17.99 16.61
CA ALA A 25 -11.43 19.33 16.88
C ALA A 25 -11.45 19.65 18.39
N ASP A 26 -11.60 18.65 19.27
CA ASP A 26 -11.69 18.89 20.74
C ASP A 26 -10.33 19.04 21.45
N TYR A 27 -9.21 18.57 20.88
CA TYR A 27 -7.92 18.52 21.62
C TYR A 27 -7.12 19.83 21.58
N ALA A 28 -7.32 20.65 20.56
CA ALA A 28 -6.64 21.94 20.39
C ALA A 28 -7.21 23.02 21.31
N ASP A 29 -8.49 22.90 21.68
CA ASP A 29 -9.21 23.85 22.55
C ASP A 29 -8.99 23.60 24.06
N LEU A 30 -8.31 22.50 24.41
CA LEU A 30 -7.93 22.19 25.79
C LEU A 30 -6.78 23.11 26.27
N PRO A 31 -6.70 23.42 27.59
CA PRO A 31 -5.68 24.30 28.14
C PRO A 31 -4.24 23.82 27.86
N PRO A 32 -3.27 24.74 27.65
CA PRO A 32 -1.89 24.39 27.31
C PRO A 32 -1.25 23.47 28.34
N MET A 33 -0.58 22.42 27.87
CA MET A 33 0.09 21.43 28.73
C MET A 33 1.32 22.02 29.42
N ASP A 34 1.58 21.60 30.66
CA ASP A 34 2.77 22.02 31.42
C ASP A 34 4.07 21.64 30.68
N PRO A 35 4.92 22.61 30.29
CA PRO A 35 6.18 22.34 29.60
C PRO A 35 7.16 21.46 30.38
N VAL A 36 7.12 21.52 31.73
CA VAL A 36 8.03 20.72 32.57
C VAL A 36 7.61 19.26 32.57
N ALA A 37 6.31 18.99 32.70
CA ALA A 37 5.75 17.64 32.57
C ALA A 37 6.03 17.05 31.18
N LEU A 38 5.84 17.83 30.11
CA LEU A 38 6.10 17.40 28.73
C LEU A 38 7.58 16.99 28.53
N ARG A 39 8.52 17.76 29.10
CA ARG A 39 9.96 17.46 29.00
C ARG A 39 10.34 16.21 29.80
N LYS A 40 9.71 15.96 30.95
CA LYS A 40 9.89 14.73 31.73
C LYS A 40 9.35 13.52 30.96
N LEU A 41 8.16 13.63 30.38
CA LEU A 41 7.55 12.60 29.54
C LEU A 41 8.44 12.25 28.35
N THR A 42 8.89 13.25 27.59
CA THR A 42 9.80 13.05 26.45
C THR A 42 11.07 12.32 26.87
N ARG A 43 11.71 12.71 27.99
CA ARG A 43 12.91 12.01 28.51
C ARG A 43 12.62 10.56 28.93
N LYS A 44 11.44 10.30 29.48
CA LYS A 44 11.01 8.95 29.85
C LYS A 44 10.85 8.07 28.61
N CYS A 45 10.22 8.61 27.56
CA CYS A 45 10.15 7.96 26.24
C CYS A 45 11.54 7.74 25.66
N ASP A 46 12.45 8.73 25.76
CA ASP A 46 13.82 8.61 25.22
C ASP A 46 14.55 7.40 25.80
N LEU A 47 14.44 7.18 27.12
CA LEU A 47 15.10 6.08 27.82
C LEU A 47 14.51 4.70 27.50
N HIS A 48 13.23 4.62 27.13
CA HIS A 48 12.55 3.35 26.90
C HIS A 48 12.42 2.98 25.41
N VAL A 49 12.34 3.97 24.51
CA VAL A 49 12.10 3.73 23.08
C VAL A 49 13.44 3.61 22.33
N VAL A 50 14.38 4.54 22.54
CA VAL A 50 15.56 4.64 21.67
C VAL A 50 16.66 3.61 21.98
N PRO A 51 17.05 3.36 23.26
CA PRO A 51 18.12 2.42 23.57
C PRO A 51 17.90 0.98 23.11
N PRO A 52 16.71 0.36 23.26
CA PRO A 52 16.48 -0.99 22.75
C PRO A 52 16.66 -1.05 21.23
N LEU A 53 16.06 -0.08 20.51
CA LEU A 53 16.14 -0.03 19.05
C LEU A 53 17.56 0.27 18.56
N PHE A 54 18.32 1.08 19.29
CA PHE A 54 19.74 1.31 19.03
C PHE A 54 20.55 0.01 19.11
N VAL A 55 20.38 -0.78 20.18
CA VAL A 55 21.09 -2.06 20.33
C VAL A 55 20.69 -3.06 19.25
N LEU A 56 19.40 -3.15 18.93
CA LEU A 56 18.90 -3.97 17.84
C LEU A 56 19.56 -3.61 16.50
N PHE A 57 19.64 -2.32 16.18
CA PHE A 57 20.23 -1.85 14.94
C PHE A 57 21.74 -1.99 14.89
N LEU A 58 22.42 -1.84 16.05
CA LEU A 58 23.85 -2.14 16.19
C LEU A 58 24.13 -3.60 15.83
N LEU A 59 23.37 -4.54 16.42
CA LEU A 59 23.56 -5.98 16.18
C LEU A 59 23.22 -6.37 14.74
N ALA A 60 22.20 -5.76 14.15
CA ALA A 60 21.87 -5.98 12.74
C ALA A 60 23.03 -5.57 11.81
N PHE A 61 23.62 -4.38 12.04
CA PHE A 61 24.77 -3.95 11.23
C PHE A 61 26.03 -4.76 11.50
N LEU A 62 26.21 -5.24 12.73
CA LEU A 62 27.32 -6.11 13.11
C LEU A 62 27.25 -7.42 12.31
N ASP A 63 26.10 -8.10 12.34
CA ASP A 63 25.87 -9.35 11.60
C ASP A 63 25.88 -9.18 10.08
N ARG A 64 25.51 -8.00 9.58
CA ARG A 64 25.55 -7.69 8.14
C ARG A 64 26.97 -7.52 7.61
N THR A 65 27.81 -6.84 8.39
CA THR A 65 29.14 -6.37 7.96
C THR A 65 30.29 -7.30 8.38
N ASN A 66 30.05 -8.21 9.33
CA ASN A 66 31.03 -9.17 9.84
C ASN A 66 31.71 -10.03 8.76
N ILE A 67 31.08 -10.28 7.62
CA ILE A 67 31.69 -10.97 6.48
C ILE A 67 32.91 -10.26 5.91
N GLY A 68 32.96 -8.92 6.01
CA GLY A 68 34.14 -8.13 5.67
C GLY A 68 35.31 -8.44 6.60
N ASN A 69 35.01 -8.69 7.88
CA ASN A 69 36.00 -9.11 8.87
C ASN A 69 36.44 -10.56 8.66
N ALA A 70 35.48 -11.45 8.40
CA ALA A 70 35.71 -12.86 8.10
C ALA A 70 36.56 -13.04 6.83
N LYS A 71 36.41 -12.18 5.81
CA LYS A 71 37.20 -12.22 4.57
C LYS A 71 38.70 -12.22 4.84
N ILE A 72 39.18 -11.29 5.67
CA ILE A 72 40.62 -11.19 5.97
C ILE A 72 41.11 -12.27 6.95
N GLN A 73 40.21 -13.11 7.46
CA GLN A 73 40.50 -14.24 8.35
C GLN A 73 40.36 -15.59 7.65
N GLY A 74 40.45 -15.61 6.32
CA GLY A 74 40.49 -16.86 5.55
C GLY A 74 39.12 -17.41 5.14
N LEU A 75 38.03 -16.62 5.20
CA LEU A 75 36.71 -17.07 4.73
C LEU A 75 36.72 -17.55 3.27
N GLU A 76 37.44 -16.85 2.38
CA GLU A 76 37.51 -17.24 0.97
C GLU A 76 38.19 -18.60 0.80
N ASP A 77 39.26 -18.85 1.55
CA ASP A 77 40.01 -20.10 1.48
C ASP A 77 39.24 -21.25 2.16
N GLY A 78 38.68 -21.03 3.36
CA GLY A 78 37.97 -22.05 4.12
C GLY A 78 36.63 -22.50 3.53
N LEU A 79 36.07 -21.73 2.59
CA LEU A 79 34.87 -22.10 1.81
C LEU A 79 35.19 -22.39 0.34
N ASN A 80 36.46 -22.38 -0.07
CA ASN A 80 36.91 -22.53 -1.45
C ASN A 80 36.20 -21.57 -2.44
N LEU A 81 36.03 -20.31 -2.04
CA LEU A 81 35.40 -19.28 -2.87
C LEU A 81 36.36 -18.82 -3.97
N SER A 82 35.89 -18.84 -5.22
CA SER A 82 36.63 -18.43 -6.40
C SER A 82 35.89 -17.37 -7.22
N GLY A 83 36.66 -16.53 -7.94
CA GLY A 83 36.11 -15.51 -8.83
C GLY A 83 35.17 -14.53 -8.11
N PRO A 84 33.94 -14.29 -8.62
CA PRO A 84 32.99 -13.33 -8.05
C PRO A 84 32.16 -13.89 -6.88
N GLN A 85 32.40 -15.11 -6.42
CA GLN A 85 31.55 -15.79 -5.43
C GLN A 85 31.40 -15.05 -4.10
N TYR A 86 32.46 -14.41 -3.60
CA TYR A 86 32.39 -13.56 -2.40
C TYR A 86 31.42 -12.38 -2.60
N ASN A 87 31.56 -11.65 -3.71
CA ASN A 87 30.68 -10.54 -4.06
C ASN A 87 29.24 -10.99 -4.28
N ILE A 88 29.02 -12.21 -4.82
CA ILE A 88 27.69 -12.82 -4.93
C ILE A 88 27.06 -13.01 -3.56
N ALA A 89 27.79 -13.58 -2.60
CA ALA A 89 27.31 -13.74 -1.24
C ALA A 89 26.92 -12.41 -0.58
N LEU A 90 27.69 -11.33 -0.85
CA LEU A 90 27.37 -9.99 -0.37
C LEU A 90 26.07 -9.44 -0.97
N PHE A 91 25.92 -9.46 -2.30
CA PHE A 91 24.77 -8.79 -2.91
C PHE A 91 23.46 -9.56 -2.74
N VAL A 92 23.51 -10.90 -2.63
CA VAL A 92 22.31 -11.75 -2.50
C VAL A 92 21.50 -11.38 -1.26
N PHE A 93 22.13 -10.88 -0.19
CA PHE A 93 21.45 -10.36 0.99
C PHE A 93 20.43 -9.25 0.66
N PHE A 94 20.79 -8.33 -0.25
CA PHE A 94 19.97 -7.15 -0.55
C PHE A 94 18.69 -7.47 -1.33
N ILE A 95 18.66 -8.57 -2.09
CA ILE A 95 17.48 -8.96 -2.89
C ILE A 95 16.26 -9.26 -2.01
N PRO A 96 16.29 -10.25 -1.09
CA PRO A 96 15.19 -10.49 -0.17
C PRO A 96 15.00 -9.32 0.78
N TYR A 97 16.05 -8.61 1.20
CA TYR A 97 15.92 -7.43 2.05
C TYR A 97 14.97 -6.39 1.44
N ILE A 98 15.18 -6.02 0.17
CA ILE A 98 14.34 -5.04 -0.54
C ILE A 98 12.92 -5.58 -0.78
N LEU A 99 12.78 -6.88 -1.13
CA LEU A 99 11.48 -7.47 -1.45
C LEU A 99 10.58 -7.67 -0.22
N PHE A 100 11.17 -8.03 0.92
CA PHE A 100 10.44 -8.33 2.16
C PHE A 100 10.31 -7.13 3.10
N GLU A 101 10.94 -5.99 2.80
CA GLU A 101 10.84 -4.75 3.60
C GLU A 101 9.37 -4.31 3.78
N VAL A 102 8.62 -4.21 2.67
CA VAL A 102 7.21 -3.79 2.68
C VAL A 102 6.30 -4.85 3.31
N PRO A 103 6.34 -6.15 2.91
CA PRO A 103 5.56 -7.19 3.57
C PRO A 103 5.79 -7.29 5.08
N SER A 104 7.05 -7.22 5.52
CA SER A 104 7.40 -7.31 6.93
C SER A 104 6.85 -6.14 7.74
N ASN A 105 6.87 -4.92 7.18
CA ASN A 105 6.29 -3.76 7.86
C ASN A 105 4.74 -3.78 7.88
N ILE A 106 4.10 -4.45 6.93
CA ILE A 106 2.64 -4.72 7.00
C ILE A 106 2.33 -5.69 8.15
N LEU A 107 3.18 -6.70 8.37
CA LEU A 107 3.04 -7.63 9.49
C LEU A 107 3.25 -6.94 10.85
N LEU A 108 4.19 -5.99 10.94
CA LEU A 108 4.41 -5.17 12.14
C LEU A 108 3.16 -4.38 12.57
N LYS A 109 2.25 -4.03 11.66
CA LYS A 109 0.97 -3.39 12.04
C LYS A 109 -0.04 -4.35 12.66
N LYS A 110 0.09 -5.64 12.40
CA LYS A 110 -0.83 -6.68 12.88
C LYS A 110 -0.33 -7.37 14.15
N ILE A 111 0.97 -7.34 14.38
CA ILE A 111 1.65 -8.02 15.49
C ILE A 111 2.32 -6.95 16.35
N ALA A 112 2.25 -7.08 17.67
CA ALA A 112 2.88 -6.14 18.59
C ALA A 112 4.38 -5.95 18.26
N PRO A 113 4.91 -4.70 18.24
CA PRO A 113 6.30 -4.42 17.88
C PRO A 113 7.31 -5.20 18.69
N SER A 114 7.08 -5.36 19.99
CA SER A 114 7.94 -6.16 20.86
C SER A 114 8.05 -7.61 20.40
N THR A 115 6.96 -8.21 19.91
CA THR A 115 6.95 -9.61 19.48
C THR A 115 7.52 -9.75 18.08
N TRP A 116 7.16 -8.88 17.14
CA TRP A 116 7.65 -8.98 15.77
C TRP A 116 9.15 -8.69 15.66
N LEU A 117 9.63 -7.56 16.18
CA LEU A 117 11.04 -7.16 16.10
C LEU A 117 11.97 -8.14 16.83
N SER A 118 11.51 -8.70 17.96
CA SER A 118 12.27 -9.73 18.69
C SER A 118 12.29 -11.07 17.96
N SER A 119 11.19 -11.46 17.31
CA SER A 119 11.10 -12.73 16.56
C SER A 119 12.02 -12.69 15.35
N ILE A 120 12.01 -11.61 14.57
CA ILE A 120 12.93 -11.46 13.43
C ILE A 120 14.38 -11.47 13.91
N MET A 121 14.67 -10.87 15.06
CA MET A 121 16.01 -10.87 15.66
C MET A 121 16.51 -12.24 16.07
N PHE A 122 15.64 -13.00 16.72
CA PHE A 122 15.96 -14.37 17.10
C PHE A 122 16.28 -15.24 15.86
N PHE A 123 15.43 -15.19 14.84
CA PHE A 123 15.64 -16.00 13.63
C PHE A 123 16.80 -15.51 12.76
N TRP A 124 17.06 -14.20 12.69
CA TRP A 124 18.23 -13.70 11.98
C TRP A 124 19.50 -14.13 12.72
N GLY A 125 19.56 -14.06 14.05
CA GLY A 125 20.72 -14.51 14.83
C GLY A 125 21.06 -15.97 14.58
N ILE A 126 20.04 -16.84 14.48
CA ILE A 126 20.20 -18.25 14.08
C ILE A 126 20.78 -18.36 12.66
N ALA A 127 20.31 -17.54 11.71
CA ALA A 127 20.85 -17.51 10.35
C ALA A 127 22.31 -17.04 10.33
N THR A 128 22.68 -16.07 11.16
CA THR A 128 24.08 -15.62 11.35
C THR A 128 24.93 -16.76 11.89
N MET A 129 24.48 -17.48 12.93
CA MET A 129 25.20 -18.68 13.42
C MET A 129 25.40 -19.73 12.32
N GLY A 130 24.39 -19.92 11.48
CA GLY A 130 24.45 -20.80 10.33
C GLY A 130 25.58 -20.47 9.35
N GLN A 131 25.93 -19.18 9.18
CA GLN A 131 27.05 -18.76 8.31
C GLN A 131 28.41 -19.29 8.79
N GLY A 132 28.58 -19.58 10.09
CA GLY A 132 29.81 -20.19 10.61
C GLY A 132 29.90 -21.70 10.40
N LEU A 133 28.77 -22.39 10.17
CA LEU A 133 28.69 -23.86 10.12
C LEU A 133 28.73 -24.45 8.70
N ILE A 134 28.47 -23.63 7.69
CA ILE A 134 28.48 -23.99 6.27
C ILE A 134 29.88 -24.33 5.73
N LYS A 135 29.97 -25.08 4.64
CA LYS A 135 31.26 -25.58 4.09
C LYS A 135 31.52 -25.22 2.64
N ASP A 136 30.56 -24.56 1.97
CA ASP A 136 30.61 -24.30 0.55
C ASP A 136 29.96 -22.95 0.17
N PHE A 137 30.10 -22.59 -1.10
CA PHE A 137 29.48 -21.41 -1.69
C PHE A 137 27.94 -21.41 -1.60
N GLY A 138 27.30 -22.58 -1.82
CA GLY A 138 25.84 -22.69 -1.76
C GLY A 138 25.28 -22.37 -0.37
N GLY A 139 25.96 -22.86 0.67
CA GLY A 139 25.63 -22.60 2.07
C GLY A 139 25.72 -21.12 2.43
N ILE A 140 26.80 -20.41 2.02
CA ILE A 140 26.94 -18.98 2.40
C ILE A 140 25.88 -18.14 1.70
N VAL A 141 25.58 -18.43 0.43
CA VAL A 141 24.53 -17.74 -0.33
C VAL A 141 23.15 -18.02 0.28
N GLY A 142 22.87 -19.27 0.67
CA GLY A 142 21.61 -19.65 1.32
C GLY A 142 21.41 -18.93 2.66
N MET A 143 22.42 -18.91 3.52
CA MET A 143 22.35 -18.20 4.80
C MET A 143 22.23 -16.68 4.62
N ARG A 144 22.90 -16.10 3.62
CA ARG A 144 22.79 -14.68 3.26
C ARG A 144 21.39 -14.31 2.78
N PHE A 145 20.75 -15.18 2.00
CA PHE A 145 19.38 -14.99 1.56
C PHE A 145 18.40 -15.01 2.74
N ILE A 146 18.54 -15.99 3.65
CA ILE A 146 17.70 -16.10 4.86
C ILE A 146 17.89 -14.89 5.78
N LEU A 147 19.14 -14.45 5.99
CA LEU A 147 19.46 -13.26 6.76
C LEU A 147 18.71 -12.04 6.20
N GLY A 148 18.75 -11.85 4.88
CA GLY A 148 18.05 -10.74 4.22
C GLY A 148 16.53 -10.79 4.36
N ILE A 149 15.90 -11.98 4.46
CA ILE A 149 14.45 -12.10 4.74
C ILE A 149 14.11 -11.56 6.13
N PHE A 150 14.84 -12.02 7.16
CA PHE A 150 14.53 -11.67 8.55
C PHE A 150 14.91 -10.23 8.87
N GLU A 151 16.03 -9.73 8.35
CA GLU A 151 16.51 -8.38 8.64
C GLU A 151 15.69 -7.28 7.94
N ALA A 152 14.97 -7.61 6.86
CA ALA A 152 14.18 -6.67 6.06
C ALA A 152 13.19 -5.81 6.87
N GLY A 153 12.62 -6.37 7.94
CA GLY A 153 11.61 -5.71 8.76
C GLY A 153 12.14 -4.74 9.81
N LEU A 154 13.42 -4.86 10.17
CA LEU A 154 13.96 -4.21 11.37
C LEU A 154 14.04 -2.69 11.19
N PHE A 155 14.73 -2.24 10.15
CA PHE A 155 14.96 -0.81 9.91
C PHE A 155 13.68 0.01 9.74
N PRO A 156 12.76 -0.32 8.80
CA PRO A 156 11.50 0.42 8.68
C PRO A 156 10.62 0.28 9.92
N GLY A 157 10.67 -0.87 10.61
CA GLY A 157 9.90 -1.11 11.81
C GLY A 157 10.35 -0.26 13.00
N CYS A 158 11.66 -0.12 13.21
CA CYS A 158 12.23 0.76 14.21
C CYS A 158 11.87 2.22 13.94
N ILE A 159 12.01 2.70 12.69
CA ILE A 159 11.65 4.07 12.31
C ILE A 159 10.16 4.32 12.58
N TYR A 160 9.30 3.36 12.21
CA TYR A 160 7.87 3.48 12.41
C TYR A 160 7.52 3.53 13.89
N LEU A 161 8.10 2.67 14.72
CA LEU A 161 7.89 2.68 16.17
C LEU A 161 8.34 4.00 16.79
N ILE A 162 9.52 4.51 16.44
CA ILE A 162 10.00 5.82 16.93
C ILE A 162 9.03 6.93 16.50
N SER A 163 8.54 6.92 15.25
CA SER A 163 7.61 7.95 14.77
C SER A 163 6.28 8.02 15.51
N MET A 164 5.89 6.96 16.22
CA MET A 164 4.66 6.92 17.03
C MET A 164 4.81 7.53 18.43
N TYR A 165 6.03 7.80 18.88
CA TYR A 165 6.30 8.34 20.22
C TYR A 165 6.75 9.80 20.24
N TYR A 166 7.07 10.39 19.08
CA TYR A 166 7.69 11.73 19.02
C TYR A 166 7.05 12.63 17.96
N GLU A 167 7.01 13.92 18.27
CA GLU A 167 6.60 14.97 17.33
C GLU A 167 7.62 15.16 16.19
N ARG A 168 7.18 15.77 15.09
CA ARG A 168 8.00 16.00 13.88
C ARG A 168 9.38 16.60 14.14
N TYR A 169 9.46 17.63 14.98
CA TYR A 169 10.72 18.33 15.26
C TYR A 169 11.58 17.62 16.32
N GLU A 170 10.98 16.78 17.16
CA GLU A 170 11.69 15.95 18.14
C GLU A 170 12.27 14.68 17.49
N LEU A 171 11.61 14.14 16.46
CA LEU A 171 11.94 12.87 15.84
C LEU A 171 13.38 12.80 15.28
N GLN A 172 13.87 13.90 14.71
CA GLN A 172 15.09 13.85 13.91
C GLN A 172 16.36 13.51 14.70
N TRP A 173 16.59 14.16 15.84
CA TRP A 173 17.75 13.88 16.69
C TRP A 173 17.81 12.40 17.10
N ARG A 174 16.64 11.80 17.35
CA ARG A 174 16.49 10.40 17.76
C ARG A 174 16.75 9.43 16.61
N LEU A 175 16.30 9.79 15.41
CA LEU A 175 16.65 9.04 14.21
C LEU A 175 18.16 9.09 13.94
N SER A 176 18.81 10.24 14.14
CA SER A 176 20.28 10.35 14.03
C SER A 176 21.01 9.52 15.09
N LEU A 177 20.53 9.52 16.34
CA LEU A 177 21.09 8.69 17.39
C LEU A 177 20.91 7.19 17.08
N PHE A 178 19.71 6.78 16.68
CA PHE A 178 19.43 5.42 16.20
C PHE A 178 20.36 5.03 15.05
N PHE A 179 20.52 5.89 14.05
CA PHE A 179 21.35 5.61 12.88
C PHE A 179 22.83 5.48 13.24
N SER A 180 23.32 6.21 14.26
CA SER A 180 24.71 6.10 14.69
C SER A 180 25.09 4.70 15.18
N ALA A 181 24.12 3.86 15.55
CA ALA A 181 24.34 2.46 15.91
C ALA A 181 24.97 1.66 14.76
N SER A 182 24.63 1.97 13.50
CA SER A 182 25.22 1.28 12.33
C SER A 182 26.71 1.58 12.16
N ILE A 183 27.14 2.78 12.56
CA ILE A 183 28.53 3.23 12.45
C ILE A 183 29.36 2.58 13.57
N ILE A 184 28.83 2.63 14.79
CA ILE A 184 29.46 2.02 15.97
C ILE A 184 29.58 0.50 15.80
N ALA A 185 28.63 -0.15 15.13
CA ALA A 185 28.69 -1.58 14.82
C ALA A 185 29.98 -1.96 14.07
N GLY A 186 30.51 -1.10 13.19
CA GLY A 186 31.79 -1.33 12.52
C GLY A 186 32.98 -1.35 13.48
N ALA A 187 32.96 -0.51 14.52
CA ALA A 187 33.99 -0.50 15.57
C ALA A 187 33.90 -1.76 16.45
N PHE A 188 32.68 -2.15 16.86
CA PHE A 188 32.47 -3.37 17.65
C PHE A 188 32.80 -4.64 16.86
N GLY A 189 32.41 -4.71 15.59
CA GLY A 189 32.72 -5.84 14.71
C GLY A 189 34.22 -6.05 14.55
N GLY A 190 35.00 -4.96 14.39
CA GLY A 190 36.46 -5.06 14.35
C GLY A 190 37.07 -5.54 15.67
N LEU A 191 36.55 -5.06 16.80
CA LEU A 191 37.00 -5.48 18.14
C LEU A 191 36.70 -6.96 18.42
N LEU A 192 35.48 -7.41 18.11
CA LEU A 192 35.08 -8.81 18.27
C LEU A 192 35.88 -9.71 17.34
N ALA A 193 36.04 -9.32 16.07
CA ALA A 193 36.86 -10.05 15.11
C ALA A 193 38.32 -10.19 15.55
N TYR A 194 38.91 -9.17 16.17
CA TYR A 194 40.26 -9.25 16.76
C TYR A 194 40.33 -10.26 17.92
N GLY A 195 39.30 -10.32 18.77
CA GLY A 195 39.25 -11.27 19.88
C GLY A 195 39.01 -12.71 19.42
N LEU A 196 38.07 -12.90 18.50
CA LEU A 196 37.60 -14.22 18.05
C LEU A 196 38.59 -14.94 17.13
N VAL A 197 39.51 -14.21 16.47
CA VAL A 197 40.63 -14.83 15.73
C VAL A 197 41.46 -15.77 16.60
N LYS A 198 41.61 -15.46 17.89
CA LYS A 198 42.41 -16.27 18.81
C LYS A 198 41.80 -17.65 19.08
N MET A 199 40.59 -17.90 18.59
CA MET A 199 39.90 -19.19 18.65
C MET A 199 40.17 -20.06 17.40
N ASP A 200 41.06 -19.64 16.50
CA ASP A 200 41.46 -20.45 15.36
C ASP A 200 42.01 -21.82 15.80
N GLY A 201 41.51 -22.89 15.17
CA GLY A 201 41.82 -24.28 15.51
C GLY A 201 41.03 -24.85 16.70
N LEU A 202 40.30 -24.02 17.46
CA LEU A 202 39.47 -24.48 18.56
C LEU A 202 38.26 -25.25 18.01
N GLY A 203 38.07 -26.50 18.47
CA GLY A 203 36.99 -27.37 17.99
C GLY A 203 37.14 -27.83 16.53
N GLY A 204 38.31 -27.65 15.91
CA GLY A 204 38.54 -27.98 14.49
C GLY A 204 37.92 -26.98 13.50
N TYR A 205 37.51 -25.79 13.98
CA TYR A 205 36.98 -24.72 13.15
C TYR A 205 38.01 -23.61 12.92
N GLU A 206 37.96 -23.03 11.72
CA GLU A 206 38.73 -21.85 11.32
C GLU A 206 38.23 -20.59 12.06
N GLY A 207 39.13 -19.65 12.35
CA GLY A 207 38.85 -18.44 13.14
C GLY A 207 37.64 -17.62 12.64
N PHE A 208 37.45 -17.49 11.32
CA PHE A 208 36.32 -16.73 10.76
C PHE A 208 34.95 -17.32 11.12
N ARG A 209 34.87 -18.63 11.40
CA ARG A 209 33.61 -19.31 11.72
C ARG A 209 33.12 -18.89 13.09
N TRP A 210 34.04 -18.68 14.03
CA TRP A 210 33.75 -18.24 15.38
C TRP A 210 33.17 -16.82 15.42
N ILE A 211 33.52 -15.96 14.46
CA ILE A 211 32.85 -14.65 14.27
C ILE A 211 31.35 -14.86 14.12
N PHE A 212 30.93 -15.60 13.11
CA PHE A 212 29.51 -15.83 12.83
C PHE A 212 28.78 -16.57 13.95
N ILE A 213 29.42 -17.58 14.56
CA ILE A 213 28.81 -18.39 15.62
C ILE A 213 28.57 -17.57 16.89
N ILE A 214 29.59 -16.84 17.37
CA ILE A 214 29.49 -16.10 18.63
C ILE A 214 28.64 -14.85 18.47
N GLU A 215 28.81 -14.10 17.38
CA GLU A 215 27.98 -12.92 17.09
C GLU A 215 26.53 -13.33 16.89
N GLY A 216 26.26 -14.34 16.07
CA GLY A 216 24.91 -14.85 15.85
C GLY A 216 24.26 -15.39 17.12
N LEU A 217 25.01 -16.06 18.00
CA LEU A 217 24.51 -16.54 19.29
C LEU A 217 24.15 -15.38 20.21
N ALA A 218 25.04 -14.38 20.33
CA ALA A 218 24.76 -13.19 21.12
C ALA A 218 23.51 -12.48 20.59
N THR A 219 23.39 -12.36 19.28
CA THR A 219 22.23 -11.76 18.63
C THR A 219 20.94 -12.55 18.84
N ALA A 220 20.98 -13.89 18.76
CA ALA A 220 19.81 -14.73 19.03
C ALA A 220 19.35 -14.63 20.49
N VAL A 221 20.30 -14.64 21.45
CA VAL A 221 19.99 -14.49 22.88
C VAL A 221 19.40 -13.12 23.17
N ILE A 222 20.03 -12.05 22.66
CA ILE A 222 19.52 -10.68 22.83
C ILE A 222 18.17 -10.55 22.14
N GLY A 223 17.97 -11.17 20.98
CA GLY A 223 16.69 -11.23 20.28
C GLY A 223 15.58 -11.85 21.12
N ALA A 224 15.83 -13.00 21.72
CA ALA A 224 14.87 -13.64 22.61
C ALA A 224 14.53 -12.77 23.85
N LEU A 225 15.53 -12.12 24.43
CA LEU A 225 15.35 -11.23 25.59
C LEU A 225 14.74 -9.88 25.24
N SER A 226 14.92 -9.41 24.00
CA SER A 226 14.44 -8.10 23.54
C SER A 226 12.92 -7.98 23.56
N LYS A 227 12.20 -9.10 23.60
CA LYS A 227 10.73 -9.13 23.78
C LYS A 227 10.30 -8.41 25.05
N PHE A 228 11.10 -8.46 26.11
CA PHE A 228 10.80 -7.81 27.38
C PHE A 228 11.34 -6.37 27.46
N TRP A 229 12.16 -5.97 26.49
CA TRP A 229 12.84 -4.67 26.50
C TRP A 229 12.26 -3.68 25.48
N ILE A 230 11.81 -4.17 24.32
CA ILE A 230 11.18 -3.36 23.28
C ILE A 230 9.78 -2.94 23.74
N VAL A 231 9.47 -1.66 23.58
CA VAL A 231 8.16 -1.10 23.87
C VAL A 231 7.17 -1.37 22.73
N ASP A 232 5.91 -1.59 23.09
CA ASP A 232 4.81 -1.73 22.14
C ASP A 232 4.23 -0.36 21.73
N TRP A 233 3.04 -0.33 21.14
CA TRP A 233 2.39 0.91 20.74
C TRP A 233 2.13 1.84 21.94
N PRO A 234 2.13 3.18 21.75
CA PRO A 234 1.89 4.15 22.82
C PRO A 234 0.66 3.85 23.69
N GLU A 235 -0.41 3.31 23.07
CA GLU A 235 -1.66 2.92 23.70
C GLU A 235 -1.51 1.75 24.69
N THR A 236 -0.58 0.85 24.40
CA THR A 236 -0.33 -0.40 25.16
C THR A 236 0.98 -0.34 25.95
N ALA A 237 1.66 0.80 25.93
CA ALA A 237 2.95 1.01 26.56
C ALA A 237 2.86 0.81 28.08
N LYS A 238 3.56 -0.21 28.58
CA LYS A 238 3.56 -0.59 30.00
C LYS A 238 4.31 0.38 30.91
N PHE A 239 5.19 1.21 30.35
CA PHE A 239 6.02 2.15 31.13
C PHE A 239 5.34 3.52 31.34
N LEU A 240 4.21 3.77 30.66
CA LEU A 240 3.44 5.01 30.78
C LEU A 240 2.25 4.79 31.73
N ASN A 241 2.07 5.72 32.65
CA ASN A 241 0.84 5.80 33.45
C ASN A 241 -0.30 6.38 32.59
N ASP A 242 -1.56 6.23 33.01
CA ASP A 242 -2.71 6.67 32.21
C ASP A 242 -2.70 8.18 31.91
N ASP A 243 -2.28 9.01 32.88
CA ASP A 243 -2.11 10.46 32.69
C ASP A 243 -1.01 10.80 31.67
N GLU A 244 0.12 10.11 31.74
CA GLU A 244 1.25 10.28 30.82
C GLU A 244 0.89 9.82 29.40
N ARG A 245 0.11 8.73 29.29
CA ARG A 245 -0.41 8.22 28.02
C ARG A 245 -1.39 9.21 27.39
N ALA A 246 -2.34 9.73 28.16
CA ALA A 246 -3.26 10.76 27.68
C ALA A 246 -2.52 12.01 27.22
N MET A 247 -1.50 12.44 27.97
CA MET A 247 -0.63 13.56 27.60
C MET A 247 0.14 13.30 26.29
N LEU A 248 0.68 12.09 26.10
CA LEU A 248 1.39 11.71 24.88
C LEU A 248 0.45 11.68 23.66
N VAL A 249 -0.72 11.08 23.78
CA VAL A 249 -1.72 11.02 22.69
C VAL A 249 -2.18 12.43 22.31
N ARG A 250 -2.46 13.28 23.31
CA ARG A 250 -2.83 14.69 23.08
C ARG A 250 -1.70 15.46 22.39
N LYS A 251 -0.46 15.30 22.86
CA LYS A 251 0.74 15.90 22.27
C LYS A 251 0.87 15.57 20.78
N LEU A 252 0.75 14.28 20.42
CA LEU A 252 0.85 13.81 19.04
C LEU A 252 -0.35 14.24 18.18
N ALA A 253 -1.56 14.29 18.75
CA ALA A 253 -2.77 14.74 18.05
C ALA A 253 -2.67 16.21 17.63
N VAL A 254 -2.06 17.06 18.48
CA VAL A 254 -1.82 18.48 18.18
C VAL A 254 -0.76 18.66 17.07
N ASP A 255 0.34 17.91 17.08
CA ASP A 255 1.40 17.98 16.03
C ASP A 255 0.94 17.46 14.65
N ALA A 256 -0.12 16.65 14.60
CA ALA A 256 -0.66 16.15 13.34
C ALA A 256 -1.16 17.31 12.42
N GLY A 257 -1.73 18.37 13.01
CA GLY A 257 -2.23 19.58 12.34
C GLY A 257 -3.36 19.37 11.32
N ASP A 258 -3.76 20.45 10.63
CA ASP A 258 -4.84 20.49 9.62
C ASP A 258 -4.43 20.02 8.22
N ALA A 259 -3.13 20.03 7.90
CA ALA A 259 -2.62 19.64 6.59
C ALA A 259 -2.54 18.11 6.46
N ARG A 260 -3.70 17.46 6.40
CA ARG A 260 -3.83 16.03 6.21
C ARG A 260 -3.98 15.72 4.73
N MET A 261 -3.22 14.75 4.26
CA MET A 261 -3.58 14.04 3.04
C MET A 261 -4.42 12.85 3.53
N ASP A 262 -5.71 13.06 3.76
CA ASP A 262 -6.58 12.05 4.41
C ASP A 262 -6.99 10.91 3.47
N ARG A 263 -6.76 11.09 2.16
CA ARG A 263 -7.13 10.12 1.14
C ARG A 263 -5.91 9.68 0.35
N LEU A 264 -5.65 8.37 0.34
CA LEU A 264 -4.71 7.72 -0.55
C LEU A 264 -5.41 7.44 -1.89
N ASP A 265 -5.56 8.47 -2.71
CA ASP A 265 -6.09 8.33 -4.06
C ASP A 265 -4.97 8.16 -5.10
N SER A 266 -5.30 7.58 -6.25
CA SER A 266 -4.34 7.32 -7.32
C SER A 266 -3.67 8.60 -7.84
N LYS A 267 -4.35 9.76 -7.80
CA LYS A 267 -3.72 11.04 -8.19
C LYS A 267 -2.71 11.47 -7.15
N SER A 268 -2.98 11.32 -5.85
CA SER A 268 -1.98 11.61 -4.83
C SER A 268 -0.81 10.63 -4.83
N ILE A 269 -1.03 9.34 -5.11
CA ILE A 269 0.06 8.37 -5.31
C ILE A 269 0.89 8.78 -6.52
N LYS A 270 0.27 9.05 -7.68
CA LYS A 270 0.98 9.48 -8.89
C LYS A 270 1.70 10.80 -8.68
N ARG A 271 1.08 11.77 -8.01
CA ARG A 271 1.68 13.07 -7.66
C ARG A 271 2.85 12.89 -6.70
N THR A 272 2.79 11.90 -5.82
CA THR A 272 3.88 11.54 -4.90
C THR A 272 5.01 10.86 -5.67
N LEU A 273 4.73 9.80 -6.44
CA LEU A 273 5.73 9.05 -7.21
C LEU A 273 6.34 9.85 -8.36
N LEU A 274 5.64 10.85 -8.93
CA LEU A 274 6.19 11.78 -9.91
C LEU A 274 6.77 13.04 -9.27
N ASP A 275 6.76 13.15 -7.94
CA ASP A 275 7.42 14.26 -7.28
C ASP A 275 8.93 14.12 -7.44
N TRP A 276 9.51 15.02 -8.23
CA TRP A 276 10.94 15.09 -8.48
C TRP A 276 11.74 15.17 -7.17
N LYS A 277 11.16 15.75 -6.10
CA LYS A 277 11.78 15.84 -4.78
C LYS A 277 12.11 14.47 -4.20
N ILE A 278 11.22 13.50 -4.37
CA ILE A 278 11.40 12.14 -3.83
C ILE A 278 12.55 11.46 -4.54
N TRP A 279 12.58 11.51 -5.87
CA TRP A 279 13.67 10.90 -6.65
C TRP A 279 15.03 11.56 -6.39
N CYS A 280 15.08 12.90 -6.29
CA CYS A 280 16.32 13.57 -5.87
C CYS A 280 16.76 13.12 -4.48
N GLY A 281 15.82 12.99 -3.53
CA GLY A 281 16.03 12.44 -2.19
C GLY A 281 16.53 10.99 -2.18
N THR A 282 16.00 10.16 -3.08
CA THR A 282 16.42 8.76 -3.27
C THR A 282 17.84 8.67 -3.82
N PHE A 283 18.15 9.43 -4.89
CA PHE A 283 19.48 9.36 -5.51
C PHE A 283 20.58 9.97 -4.62
N MET A 284 20.29 11.03 -3.85
CA MET A 284 21.24 11.55 -2.88
C MET A 284 21.51 10.53 -1.76
N TYR A 285 20.47 9.82 -1.29
CA TYR A 285 20.63 8.80 -0.25
C TYR A 285 21.40 7.61 -0.79
N MET A 286 21.04 7.11 -1.97
CA MET A 286 21.73 6.00 -2.65
C MET A 286 23.22 6.24 -2.81
N GLY A 287 23.62 7.44 -3.26
CA GLY A 287 25.03 7.75 -3.45
C GLY A 287 25.85 7.75 -2.14
N ALA A 288 25.30 8.35 -1.07
CA ALA A 288 25.92 8.29 0.25
C ALA A 288 25.97 6.85 0.80
N LEU A 289 24.93 6.06 0.53
CA LEU A 289 24.79 4.68 0.99
C LEU A 289 25.81 3.73 0.34
N VAL A 290 26.14 3.94 -0.94
CA VAL A 290 27.19 3.16 -1.63
C VAL A 290 28.51 3.30 -0.88
N THR A 291 28.91 4.52 -0.53
CA THR A 291 30.11 4.79 0.27
C THR A 291 30.03 4.17 1.67
N GLY A 292 28.88 4.30 2.35
CA GLY A 292 28.67 3.72 3.67
C GLY A 292 28.84 2.19 3.71
N TYR A 293 28.24 1.47 2.75
CA TYR A 293 28.40 0.02 2.68
C TYR A 293 29.77 -0.40 2.16
N ALA A 294 30.32 0.29 1.16
CA ALA A 294 31.65 0.02 0.64
C ALA A 294 32.71 0.09 1.75
N THR A 295 32.65 1.14 2.58
CA THR A 295 33.55 1.28 3.72
C THR A 295 33.29 0.20 4.78
N SER A 296 32.02 -0.07 5.10
CA SER A 296 31.68 -1.09 6.10
C SER A 296 32.14 -2.51 5.72
N PHE A 297 32.09 -2.89 4.44
CA PHE A 297 32.48 -4.22 3.99
C PHE A 297 33.97 -4.38 3.72
N PHE A 298 34.66 -3.31 3.30
CA PHE A 298 36.01 -3.42 2.73
C PHE A 298 37.09 -2.63 3.49
N ILE A 299 36.79 -1.82 4.51
CA ILE A 299 37.83 -1.15 5.31
C ILE A 299 38.87 -2.12 5.89
N PRO A 300 38.50 -3.28 6.48
CA PRO A 300 39.49 -4.24 6.96
C PRO A 300 40.40 -4.75 5.83
N THR A 301 39.84 -4.98 4.63
CA THR A 301 40.60 -5.38 3.43
C THR A 301 41.54 -4.26 2.96
N ILE A 302 41.07 -3.02 2.91
CA ILE A 302 41.87 -1.85 2.50
C ILE A 302 43.05 -1.64 3.46
N ILE A 303 42.86 -1.84 4.77
CA ILE A 303 43.94 -1.73 5.75
C ILE A 303 44.93 -2.90 5.65
N ASN A 304 44.43 -4.12 5.41
CA ASN A 304 45.28 -5.31 5.24
C ASN A 304 46.29 -5.13 4.07
N GLN A 305 45.86 -4.47 3.01
CA GLN A 305 46.71 -4.12 1.86
C GLN A 305 47.82 -3.11 2.16
N MET A 306 47.80 -2.48 3.34
CA MET A 306 48.88 -1.61 3.82
C MET A 306 49.99 -2.41 4.54
N HIS A 307 50.06 -3.73 4.32
CA HIS A 307 51.01 -4.67 4.93
C HIS A 307 50.86 -4.86 6.45
N TYR A 308 49.65 -4.66 6.97
CA TYR A 308 49.30 -5.03 8.34
C TYR A 308 48.77 -6.46 8.38
N THR A 309 48.95 -7.18 9.50
CA THR A 309 48.31 -8.49 9.67
C THR A 309 46.79 -8.35 9.78
N ALA A 310 46.04 -9.45 9.59
CA ALA A 310 44.59 -9.43 9.73
C ALA A 310 44.15 -8.89 11.11
N GLU A 311 44.82 -9.32 12.18
CA GLU A 311 44.59 -8.82 13.55
C GLU A 311 44.85 -7.33 13.70
N GLN A 312 45.99 -6.84 13.18
CA GLN A 312 46.34 -5.43 13.23
C GLN A 312 45.37 -4.57 12.41
N SER A 313 44.89 -5.10 11.28
CA SER A 313 43.93 -4.43 10.40
C SER A 313 42.59 -4.22 11.10
N GLN A 314 42.10 -5.23 11.83
CA GLN A 314 40.89 -5.12 12.63
C GLN A 314 41.00 -4.04 13.72
N LEU A 315 42.11 -4.05 14.45
CA LEU A 315 42.35 -3.10 15.54
C LEU A 315 42.45 -1.65 15.03
N ARG A 316 43.03 -1.46 13.83
CA ARG A 316 43.13 -0.17 13.14
C ARG A 316 41.83 0.30 12.49
N ALA A 317 40.85 -0.58 12.27
CA ALA A 317 39.53 -0.20 11.78
C ALA A 317 38.70 0.51 12.87
N ILE A 318 38.91 0.16 14.14
CA ILE A 318 38.12 0.69 15.28
C ILE A 318 38.15 2.23 15.35
N PRO A 319 39.31 2.92 15.33
CA PRO A 319 39.34 4.38 15.43
C PRO A 319 38.64 5.09 14.27
N ILE A 320 38.65 4.49 13.07
CA ILE A 320 38.00 5.05 11.87
C ILE A 320 36.49 5.19 12.11
N PHE A 321 35.85 4.11 12.58
CA PHE A 321 34.41 4.11 12.87
C PHE A 321 34.04 4.97 14.09
N VAL A 322 34.90 5.03 15.11
CA VAL A 322 34.69 5.91 16.29
C VAL A 322 34.72 7.39 15.88
N VAL A 323 35.69 7.80 15.07
CA VAL A 323 35.77 9.18 14.56
C VAL A 323 34.59 9.49 13.64
N ALA A 324 34.22 8.57 12.75
CA ALA A 324 33.05 8.73 11.89
C ALA A 324 31.75 8.88 12.70
N THR A 325 31.60 8.14 13.80
CA THR A 325 30.47 8.26 14.72
C THR A 325 30.42 9.63 15.38
N ALA A 326 31.55 10.08 15.95
CA ALA A 326 31.63 11.38 16.60
C ALA A 326 31.31 12.51 15.61
N ALA A 327 31.87 12.46 14.40
CA ALA A 327 31.60 13.42 13.33
C ALA A 327 30.12 13.42 12.91
N CYS A 328 29.52 12.25 12.73
CA CYS A 328 28.10 12.10 12.41
C CYS A 328 27.20 12.74 13.47
N LEU A 329 27.44 12.48 14.76
CA LEU A 329 26.65 13.06 15.85
C LEU A 329 26.86 14.57 15.98
N MET A 330 28.10 15.08 15.83
CA MET A 330 28.38 16.51 15.82
C MET A 330 27.65 17.23 14.68
N VAL A 331 27.67 16.64 13.48
CA VAL A 331 26.97 17.17 12.30
C VAL A 331 25.46 17.11 12.49
N ALA A 332 24.92 16.05 13.09
CA ALA A 332 23.50 15.98 13.42
C ALA A 332 23.08 17.16 14.31
N VAL A 333 23.81 17.43 15.40
CA VAL A 333 23.55 18.61 16.26
C VAL A 333 23.70 19.93 15.48
N ALA A 334 24.76 20.06 14.69
CA ALA A 334 25.05 21.29 13.96
C ALA A 334 24.01 21.60 12.88
N THR A 335 23.56 20.59 12.13
CA THR A 335 22.54 20.73 11.08
C THR A 335 21.20 21.20 11.66
N ASP A 336 20.83 20.72 12.85
CA ASP A 336 19.59 21.12 13.52
C ASP A 336 19.68 22.52 14.12
N ARG A 337 20.82 22.88 14.73
CA ARG A 337 21.03 24.23 15.27
C ARG A 337 21.07 25.30 14.18
N LEU A 338 21.78 25.03 13.08
CA LEU A 338 21.92 25.99 11.97
C LEU A 338 20.74 25.95 10.99
N LYS A 339 19.83 24.97 11.13
CA LYS A 339 18.69 24.74 10.22
C LYS A 339 19.10 24.67 8.74
N HIS A 340 20.33 24.22 8.48
CA HIS A 340 20.91 24.13 7.15
C HIS A 340 21.45 22.72 6.93
N ARG A 341 21.03 22.06 5.84
CA ARG A 341 21.38 20.64 5.56
C ARG A 341 22.31 20.49 4.36
N TYR A 342 22.11 21.30 3.33
CA TYR A 342 22.84 21.23 2.07
C TYR A 342 24.37 21.30 2.25
N SER A 343 24.87 22.31 2.97
CA SER A 343 26.32 22.49 3.16
C SER A 343 26.99 21.33 3.90
N PHE A 344 26.28 20.67 4.82
CA PHE A 344 26.83 19.53 5.55
C PHE A 344 26.88 18.26 4.71
N ILE A 345 25.89 18.05 3.84
CA ILE A 345 25.92 16.95 2.85
C ILE A 345 27.10 17.16 1.91
N VAL A 346 27.20 18.34 1.30
CA VAL A 346 28.31 18.66 0.38
C VAL A 346 29.66 18.58 1.09
N GLY A 347 29.77 19.10 2.30
CA GLY A 347 31.00 19.01 3.11
C GLY A 347 31.42 17.56 3.38
N GLY A 348 30.47 16.69 3.78
CA GLY A 348 30.74 15.26 3.97
C GLY A 348 31.17 14.57 2.66
N CYS A 349 30.48 14.84 1.56
CA CYS A 349 30.85 14.29 0.25
C CYS A 349 32.24 14.78 -0.22
N LEU A 350 32.60 16.05 0.00
CA LEU A 350 33.92 16.58 -0.36
C LEU A 350 35.04 15.91 0.45
N ILE A 351 34.84 15.71 1.76
CA ILE A 351 35.79 14.95 2.59
C ILE A 351 35.96 13.53 2.03
N GLY A 352 34.86 12.86 1.70
CA GLY A 352 34.90 11.52 1.11
C GLY A 352 35.59 11.49 -0.27
N ILE A 353 35.37 12.48 -1.12
CA ILE A 353 36.02 12.62 -2.43
C ILE A 353 37.53 12.78 -2.27
N ILE A 354 37.99 13.60 -1.31
CA ILE A 354 39.42 13.73 -1.01
C ILE A 354 40.00 12.38 -0.61
N GLY A 355 39.32 11.63 0.26
CA GLY A 355 39.74 10.29 0.66
C GLY A 355 39.85 9.32 -0.53
N TYR A 356 38.82 9.25 -1.39
CA TYR A 356 38.86 8.38 -2.56
C TYR A 356 39.89 8.82 -3.61
N ALA A 357 40.10 10.13 -3.80
CA ALA A 357 41.12 10.64 -4.71
C ALA A 357 42.54 10.25 -4.27
N ILE A 358 42.81 10.26 -2.96
CA ILE A 358 44.07 9.76 -2.38
C ILE A 358 44.20 8.24 -2.63
N LEU A 359 43.13 7.47 -2.38
CA LEU A 359 43.14 6.00 -2.58
C LEU A 359 43.15 5.58 -4.06
N LEU A 360 42.88 6.48 -5.00
CA LEU A 360 43.08 6.20 -6.42
C LEU A 360 44.54 6.33 -6.86
N ASN A 361 45.36 7.09 -6.10
CA ASN A 361 46.78 7.33 -6.38
C ASN A 361 47.66 6.61 -5.33
N LEU A 362 47.36 5.34 -5.05
CA LEU A 362 47.98 4.57 -3.97
C LEU A 362 49.51 4.56 -4.05
N ASP A 363 50.09 4.39 -5.25
CA ASP A 363 51.53 4.21 -5.43
C ASP A 363 52.36 5.44 -5.03
N ASP A 364 51.79 6.63 -5.20
CA ASP A 364 52.50 7.91 -4.96
C ASP A 364 52.35 8.42 -3.51
N VAL A 365 51.59 7.71 -2.66
CA VAL A 365 51.26 8.18 -1.30
C VAL A 365 51.74 7.23 -0.20
N SER A 366 52.25 7.82 0.88
CA SER A 366 52.74 7.08 2.05
C SER A 366 51.63 6.26 2.72
N ILE A 367 52.00 5.16 3.41
CA ILE A 367 51.06 4.31 4.16
C ILE A 367 50.23 5.12 5.18
N GLY A 368 50.84 6.11 5.84
CA GLY A 368 50.13 7.01 6.75
C GLY A 368 49.04 7.83 6.06
N THR A 369 49.30 8.30 4.84
CA THR A 369 48.33 9.03 4.02
C THR A 369 47.19 8.12 3.55
N ARG A 370 47.48 6.86 3.20
CA ARG A 370 46.45 5.86 2.85
C ARG A 370 45.53 5.58 4.04
N TYR A 371 46.10 5.46 5.24
CA TYR A 371 45.32 5.30 6.47
C TYR A 371 44.47 6.52 6.80
N MET A 372 45.01 7.74 6.64
CA MET A 372 44.23 8.99 6.74
C MET A 372 43.06 9.02 5.75
N ALA A 373 43.27 8.56 4.51
CA ALA A 373 42.20 8.50 3.52
C ALA A 373 41.05 7.56 3.94
N ALA A 374 41.35 6.47 4.66
CA ALA A 374 40.34 5.58 5.22
C ALA A 374 39.43 6.28 6.25
N PHE A 375 39.96 7.22 7.04
CA PHE A 375 39.15 8.10 7.91
C PHE A 375 38.22 8.99 7.09
N PHE A 376 38.73 9.59 6.02
CA PHE A 376 37.99 10.54 5.21
C PHE A 376 36.82 9.89 4.46
N ILE A 377 37.04 8.75 3.80
CA ILE A 377 35.96 8.05 3.08
C ILE A 377 34.84 7.60 4.03
N THR A 378 35.20 7.08 5.20
CA THR A 378 34.23 6.55 6.17
C THR A 378 33.46 7.70 6.83
N THR A 379 34.17 8.72 7.31
CA THR A 379 33.56 9.90 7.93
C THR A 379 32.68 10.66 6.95
N GLY A 380 33.15 10.88 5.72
CA GLY A 380 32.41 11.61 4.69
C GLY A 380 31.10 10.93 4.30
N GLY A 381 31.13 9.60 4.09
CA GLY A 381 29.93 8.82 3.79
C GLY A 381 28.89 8.86 4.90
N PHE A 382 29.31 8.58 6.14
CA PHE A 382 28.40 8.54 7.29
C PHE A 382 27.94 9.91 7.80
N MET A 383 28.62 11.01 7.45
CA MET A 383 28.12 12.37 7.65
C MET A 383 26.95 12.68 6.71
N ALA A 384 27.05 12.32 5.43
CA ALA A 384 26.03 12.65 4.44
C ALA A 384 24.78 11.77 4.57
N GLN A 385 24.95 10.47 4.82
CA GLN A 385 23.87 9.47 4.79
C GLN A 385 22.65 9.82 5.68
N PRO A 386 22.76 10.05 6.99
CA PRO A 386 21.59 10.36 7.83
C PRO A 386 20.97 11.73 7.52
N VAL A 387 21.79 12.71 7.10
CA VAL A 387 21.31 14.06 6.78
C VAL A 387 20.45 14.05 5.53
N THR A 388 20.79 13.25 4.52
CA THR A 388 19.97 13.10 3.29
C THR A 388 18.59 12.49 3.56
N LEU A 389 18.52 11.49 4.44
CA LEU A 389 17.26 10.86 4.86
C LEU A 389 16.37 11.86 5.62
N ALA A 390 16.95 12.57 6.59
CA ALA A 390 16.24 13.61 7.33
C ALA A 390 15.79 14.78 6.45
N TRP A 391 16.59 15.17 5.45
CA TRP A 391 16.25 16.31 4.59
C TRP A 391 15.01 16.03 3.74
N LEU A 392 14.90 14.84 3.12
CA LEU A 392 13.70 14.49 2.35
C LEU A 392 12.47 14.42 3.25
N ALA A 393 12.57 13.77 4.41
CA ALA A 393 11.47 13.65 5.37
C ALA A 393 10.87 15.02 5.75
N ASN A 394 11.74 16.01 5.97
CA ASN A 394 11.34 17.38 6.30
C ASN A 394 10.62 18.12 5.15
N GLN A 395 10.80 17.70 3.89
CA GLN A 395 10.17 18.34 2.71
C GLN A 395 8.85 17.68 2.30
N MET A 396 8.46 16.59 2.96
CA MET A 396 7.21 15.90 2.70
C MET A 396 6.15 16.36 3.71
N GLY A 397 5.00 16.82 3.21
CA GLY A 397 3.80 17.11 4.00
C GLY A 397 2.72 16.07 3.70
N GLY A 398 1.90 15.74 4.71
CA GLY A 398 0.85 14.71 4.60
C GLY A 398 1.37 13.30 4.91
N HIS A 399 0.56 12.53 5.66
CA HIS A 399 0.92 11.21 6.18
C HIS A 399 1.29 10.21 5.06
N TYR A 400 0.44 10.07 4.02
CA TYR A 400 0.70 9.12 2.94
C TYR A 400 1.89 9.50 2.06
N LYS A 401 2.07 10.79 1.75
CA LYS A 401 3.21 11.25 0.95
C LYS A 401 4.53 10.97 1.65
N ARG A 402 4.59 11.20 2.97
CA ARG A 402 5.73 10.82 3.81
C ARG A 402 5.99 9.33 3.78
N SER A 403 4.95 8.52 4.00
CA SER A 403 5.06 7.06 4.01
C SER A 403 5.59 6.52 2.67
N ILE A 404 4.99 6.92 1.55
CA ILE A 404 5.42 6.49 0.20
C ILE A 404 6.83 7.01 -0.10
N GLY A 405 7.09 8.29 0.14
CA GLY A 405 8.39 8.89 -0.18
C GLY A 405 9.55 8.30 0.62
N SER A 406 9.34 8.03 1.92
CA SER A 406 10.32 7.32 2.73
C SER A 406 10.53 5.88 2.26
N ALA A 407 9.47 5.16 1.90
CA ALA A 407 9.58 3.79 1.36
C ALA A 407 10.33 3.77 0.02
N VAL A 408 10.08 4.75 -0.87
CA VAL A 408 10.82 4.88 -2.14
C VAL A 408 12.28 5.23 -1.87
N GLN A 409 12.57 6.17 -0.97
CA GLN A 409 13.93 6.58 -0.64
C GLN A 409 14.74 5.42 -0.05
N ILE A 410 14.19 4.68 0.91
CA ILE A 410 14.88 3.58 1.59
C ILE A 410 14.98 2.37 0.66
N GLY A 411 13.87 1.93 0.07
CA GLY A 411 13.82 0.73 -0.77
C GLY A 411 14.72 0.83 -2.01
N PHE A 412 14.61 1.90 -2.79
CA PHE A 412 15.52 2.12 -3.92
C PHE A 412 16.93 2.53 -3.48
N GLY A 413 17.05 3.21 -2.34
CA GLY A 413 18.33 3.54 -1.73
C GLY A 413 19.19 2.29 -1.50
N ASN A 414 18.59 1.22 -0.99
CA ASN A 414 19.26 -0.06 -0.72
C ASN A 414 19.84 -0.75 -1.97
N LEU A 415 19.47 -0.35 -3.19
CA LEU A 415 20.18 -0.75 -4.41
C LEU A 415 21.66 -0.32 -4.39
N GLY A 416 21.99 0.74 -3.64
CA GLY A 416 23.37 1.13 -3.37
C GLY A 416 24.18 0.04 -2.67
N GLY A 417 23.54 -0.83 -1.88
CA GLY A 417 24.19 -2.00 -1.28
C GLY A 417 24.58 -3.08 -2.31
N ILE A 418 23.75 -3.27 -3.34
CA ILE A 418 24.06 -4.16 -4.47
C ILE A 418 25.27 -3.62 -5.24
N VAL A 419 25.31 -2.31 -5.48
CA VAL A 419 26.46 -1.66 -6.12
C VAL A 419 27.71 -1.81 -5.25
N ALA A 420 27.65 -1.42 -3.97
CA ALA A 420 28.78 -1.51 -3.05
C ALA A 420 29.36 -2.93 -2.93
N SER A 421 28.51 -3.95 -3.00
CA SER A 421 28.92 -5.36 -2.96
C SER A 421 29.72 -5.80 -4.20
N ASN A 422 29.63 -5.10 -5.32
CA ASN A 422 30.18 -5.52 -6.62
C ASN A 422 31.30 -4.60 -7.16
N ILE A 423 31.68 -3.55 -6.45
CA ILE A 423 32.68 -2.58 -6.94
C ILE A 423 34.14 -2.93 -6.57
N PHE A 424 34.38 -3.71 -5.50
CA PHE A 424 35.71 -4.19 -5.13
C PHE A 424 35.95 -5.59 -5.71
N LEU A 425 36.71 -5.66 -6.80
CA LEU A 425 36.97 -6.89 -7.55
C LEU A 425 38.33 -7.49 -7.20
N LYS A 426 38.38 -8.77 -6.85
CA LYS A 426 39.63 -9.47 -6.47
C LYS A 426 40.76 -9.34 -7.51
N LYS A 427 40.42 -9.31 -8.81
CA LYS A 427 41.39 -9.16 -9.92
C LYS A 427 42.11 -7.80 -9.95
N GLU A 428 41.61 -6.81 -9.23
CA GLU A 428 42.11 -5.43 -9.19
C GLU A 428 42.88 -5.13 -7.89
N GLU A 429 43.13 -6.15 -7.07
CA GLU A 429 43.94 -6.02 -5.87
C GLU A 429 45.40 -5.64 -6.22
N PRO A 430 46.02 -4.68 -5.52
CA PRO A 430 45.51 -3.86 -4.39
C PRO A 430 44.89 -2.50 -4.79
N HIS A 431 44.90 -2.13 -6.07
CA HIS A 431 44.59 -0.77 -6.51
C HIS A 431 43.09 -0.43 -6.59
N TYR A 432 42.23 -1.42 -6.80
CA TYR A 432 40.76 -1.29 -6.90
C TYR A 432 40.25 0.00 -7.60
N PRO A 433 40.71 0.33 -8.83
CA PRO A 433 40.32 1.55 -9.50
C PRO A 433 38.81 1.62 -9.76
N VAL A 434 38.16 0.48 -10.02
CA VAL A 434 36.69 0.41 -10.18
C VAL A 434 36.00 0.67 -8.83
N GLY A 435 36.53 0.12 -7.74
CA GLY A 435 36.03 0.30 -6.38
C GLY A 435 36.00 1.77 -5.95
N PHE A 436 37.19 2.38 -5.93
CA PHE A 436 37.34 3.76 -5.50
C PHE A 436 36.71 4.75 -6.51
N GLY A 437 36.87 4.52 -7.81
CA GLY A 437 36.30 5.37 -8.86
C GLY A 437 34.78 5.37 -8.86
N THR A 438 34.14 4.21 -8.71
CA THR A 438 32.67 4.11 -8.65
C THR A 438 32.15 4.80 -7.40
N ALA A 439 32.73 4.54 -6.22
CA ALA A 439 32.31 5.18 -4.98
C ALA A 439 32.46 6.72 -5.02
N LEU A 440 33.56 7.21 -5.61
CA LEU A 440 33.76 8.65 -5.86
C LEU A 440 32.67 9.22 -6.78
N GLY A 441 32.33 8.51 -7.87
CA GLY A 441 31.25 8.90 -8.78
C GLY A 441 29.89 9.02 -8.07
N PHE A 442 29.59 8.12 -7.12
CA PHE A 442 28.37 8.16 -6.32
C PHE A 442 28.34 9.30 -5.29
N LEU A 443 29.49 9.69 -4.73
CA LEU A 443 29.57 10.94 -3.95
C LEU A 443 29.34 12.17 -4.84
N GLY A 444 29.87 12.17 -6.06
CA GLY A 444 29.58 13.20 -7.07
C GLY A 444 28.09 13.27 -7.41
N LEU A 445 27.43 12.13 -7.60
CA LEU A 445 25.97 12.04 -7.79
C LEU A 445 25.21 12.61 -6.58
N THR A 446 25.69 12.36 -5.36
CA THR A 446 25.11 12.91 -4.13
C THR A 446 25.21 14.44 -4.11
N ILE A 447 26.36 15.01 -4.47
CA ILE A 447 26.53 16.48 -4.59
C ILE A 447 25.61 17.03 -5.67
N LEU A 448 25.58 16.43 -6.86
CA LEU A 448 24.75 16.88 -7.98
C LEU A 448 23.26 16.90 -7.59
N THR A 449 22.75 15.79 -7.07
CA THR A 449 21.33 15.64 -6.72
C THR A 449 20.94 16.48 -5.51
N SER A 450 21.81 16.62 -4.50
CA SER A 450 21.58 17.55 -3.39
C SER A 450 21.59 19.02 -3.82
N THR A 451 22.41 19.39 -4.82
CA THR A 451 22.41 20.74 -5.41
C THR A 451 21.14 21.01 -6.19
N ILE A 452 20.70 20.07 -7.04
CA ILE A 452 19.42 20.16 -7.76
C ILE A 452 18.27 20.29 -6.77
N PHE A 453 18.31 19.51 -5.68
CA PHE A 453 17.31 19.57 -4.63
C PHE A 453 17.28 20.93 -3.91
N TYR A 454 18.45 21.45 -3.53
CA TYR A 454 18.57 22.78 -2.90
C TYR A 454 18.03 23.89 -3.81
N VAL A 455 18.52 23.97 -5.05
CA VAL A 455 18.14 25.00 -6.02
C VAL A 455 16.66 24.90 -6.36
N GLY A 456 16.16 23.68 -6.63
CA GLY A 456 14.75 23.47 -6.95
C GLY A 456 13.81 23.83 -5.78
N LEU A 457 14.21 23.58 -4.53
CA LEU A 457 13.46 24.03 -3.36
C LEU A 457 13.47 25.55 -3.23
N HIS A 458 14.62 26.20 -3.44
CA HIS A 458 14.72 27.66 -3.40
C HIS A 458 13.84 28.32 -4.46
N LEU A 459 13.83 27.79 -5.68
CA LEU A 459 12.98 28.25 -6.78
C LEU A 459 11.49 28.06 -6.49
N GLU A 460 11.08 26.90 -5.94
CA GLU A 460 9.68 26.67 -5.61
C GLU A 460 9.19 27.48 -4.41
N ASN A 461 10.05 27.70 -3.40
CA ASN A 461 9.72 28.60 -2.29
C ASN A 461 9.51 30.03 -2.81
N LYS A 462 10.42 30.54 -3.65
CA LYS A 462 10.28 31.85 -4.29
C LYS A 462 9.03 31.96 -5.17
N LYS A 463 8.61 30.87 -5.83
CA LYS A 463 7.36 30.82 -6.61
C LYS A 463 6.12 30.82 -5.71
N ARG A 464 6.19 30.16 -4.55
CA ARG A 464 5.13 30.16 -3.53
C ARG A 464 4.98 31.54 -2.88
N ASP A 465 6.08 32.19 -2.52
CA ASP A 465 6.07 33.52 -1.89
C ASP A 465 5.50 34.61 -2.83
N ARG A 466 5.51 34.35 -4.14
CA ARG A 466 4.91 35.21 -5.18
C ARG A 466 3.42 34.88 -5.46
N GLY A 467 2.79 33.99 -4.69
CA GLY A 467 1.40 33.54 -4.88
C GLY A 467 1.16 32.63 -6.10
N GLY A 468 2.21 32.27 -6.84
CA GLY A 468 2.10 31.46 -8.07
C GLY A 468 1.71 29.99 -7.87
N ARG A 469 1.34 29.60 -6.64
CA ARG A 469 0.93 28.25 -6.23
C ARG A 469 -0.35 28.22 -5.40
N ASP A 470 -1.03 29.36 -5.22
CA ASP A 470 -2.19 29.49 -4.32
C ASP A 470 -3.41 28.71 -4.82
N TYR A 471 -3.50 28.47 -6.13
CA TYR A 471 -4.48 27.58 -6.77
C TYR A 471 -4.49 26.15 -6.19
N ARG A 472 -3.40 25.69 -5.56
CA ARG A 472 -3.30 24.37 -4.93
C ARG A 472 -4.01 24.26 -3.58
N TYR A 473 -4.35 25.39 -2.95
CA TYR A 473 -5.21 25.43 -1.75
C TYR A 473 -6.70 25.45 -2.12
N GLN A 474 -7.04 25.82 -3.36
CA GLN A 474 -8.41 25.91 -3.87
C GLN A 474 -8.87 24.61 -4.59
N GLU A 475 -7.96 23.67 -4.84
CA GLU A 475 -8.21 22.44 -5.61
C GLU A 475 -9.03 21.35 -4.87
N GLU A 476 -9.44 21.55 -3.61
CA GLU A 476 -10.26 20.58 -2.88
C GLU A 476 -11.69 20.42 -3.44
N GLU A 477 -12.20 21.38 -4.23
CA GLU A 477 -13.58 21.33 -4.75
C GLU A 477 -13.72 20.94 -6.25
N ILE A 478 -12.65 20.87 -7.05
CA ILE A 478 -12.79 20.62 -8.50
C ILE A 478 -11.75 19.63 -9.01
N ALA A 479 -11.95 18.34 -8.74
CA ALA A 479 -11.23 17.25 -9.42
C ALA A 479 -12.12 16.51 -10.43
N LYS A 480 -12.73 17.25 -11.37
CA LYS A 480 -13.22 16.66 -12.64
C LYS A 480 -12.01 16.19 -13.46
N GLY A 481 -12.01 14.93 -13.86
CA GLY A 481 -11.11 14.41 -14.90
C GLY A 481 -10.21 13.25 -14.46
N TRP A 482 -10.59 12.06 -14.91
CA TRP A 482 -9.82 10.81 -15.13
C TRP A 482 -9.77 9.69 -14.06
N SER A 483 -10.36 8.55 -14.48
CA SER A 483 -10.35 7.11 -14.14
C SER A 483 -9.41 6.48 -13.08
N GLY A 484 -9.32 7.04 -11.87
CA GLY A 484 -8.99 6.26 -10.67
C GLY A 484 -10.27 5.88 -9.91
N THR A 485 -10.37 4.65 -9.42
CA THR A 485 -11.50 4.18 -8.58
C THR A 485 -11.62 5.06 -7.34
N ARG A 486 -12.84 5.53 -7.01
CA ARG A 486 -13.11 6.38 -5.82
C ARG A 486 -12.78 5.64 -4.50
N GLU A 487 -12.61 4.34 -4.59
CA GLU A 487 -12.30 3.36 -3.54
C GLU A 487 -10.84 3.37 -3.07
N GLY A 488 -9.95 4.17 -3.68
CA GLY A 488 -8.52 4.18 -3.37
C GLY A 488 -7.70 3.14 -4.16
N PHE A 489 -6.47 2.84 -3.70
CA PHE A 489 -5.61 1.82 -4.32
C PHE A 489 -6.06 0.42 -3.92
N SER A 490 -6.82 -0.23 -4.80
CA SER A 490 -7.29 -1.61 -4.65
C SER A 490 -6.64 -2.53 -5.69
N SER A 491 -6.87 -3.84 -5.55
CA SER A 491 -6.50 -4.85 -6.55
C SER A 491 -7.06 -4.54 -7.95
N GLU A 492 -8.11 -3.73 -8.04
CA GLU A 492 -8.70 -3.27 -9.29
C GLU A 492 -7.78 -2.32 -10.07
N VAL A 493 -7.04 -1.45 -9.36
CA VAL A 493 -6.05 -0.55 -9.98
C VAL A 493 -4.90 -1.36 -10.57
N LEU A 494 -4.38 -2.33 -9.81
CA LEU A 494 -3.30 -3.21 -10.26
C LEU A 494 -3.75 -4.06 -11.45
N GLY A 495 -4.94 -4.66 -11.36
CA GLY A 495 -5.55 -5.43 -12.43
C GLY A 495 -5.78 -4.59 -13.68
N SER A 496 -6.29 -3.36 -13.56
CA SER A 496 -6.46 -2.44 -14.68
C SER A 496 -5.12 -2.03 -15.30
N LEU A 497 -4.07 -1.83 -14.50
CA LEU A 497 -2.75 -1.48 -15.00
C LEU A 497 -2.19 -2.62 -15.86
N ILE A 498 -2.21 -3.85 -15.33
CA ILE A 498 -1.74 -5.05 -16.05
C ILE A 498 -2.54 -5.23 -17.35
N LYS A 499 -3.87 -5.07 -17.31
CA LYS A 499 -4.74 -5.18 -18.49
C LYS A 499 -4.45 -4.12 -19.56
N LYS A 500 -4.20 -2.87 -19.15
CA LYS A 500 -3.96 -1.74 -20.09
C LYS A 500 -2.51 -1.67 -20.60
N THR A 501 -1.57 -2.34 -19.93
CA THR A 501 -0.13 -2.33 -20.26
C THR A 501 0.35 -3.68 -20.77
N ILE A 502 0.68 -4.61 -19.87
CA ILE A 502 1.31 -5.90 -20.15
C ILE A 502 0.42 -6.79 -21.02
N LEU A 503 -0.89 -6.82 -20.77
CA LEU A 503 -1.83 -7.66 -21.52
C LEU A 503 -2.54 -6.91 -22.67
N ASN A 504 -2.04 -5.74 -23.06
CA ASN A 504 -2.63 -4.96 -24.15
C ASN A 504 -1.91 -5.27 -25.48
N PRO A 505 -2.55 -5.98 -26.43
CA PRO A 505 -1.94 -6.30 -27.71
C PRO A 505 -1.47 -5.07 -28.50
N ALA A 506 -2.13 -3.91 -28.33
CA ALA A 506 -1.73 -2.68 -29.02
C ALA A 506 -0.34 -2.16 -28.56
N LEU A 507 0.10 -2.53 -27.36
CA LEU A 507 1.42 -2.17 -26.84
C LEU A 507 2.42 -3.31 -26.99
N THR A 508 2.00 -4.55 -26.72
CA THR A 508 2.92 -5.70 -26.76
C THR A 508 3.21 -6.18 -28.18
N LEU A 509 2.27 -6.09 -29.12
CA LEU A 509 2.50 -6.52 -30.50
C LEU A 509 3.60 -5.70 -31.19
N PRO A 510 3.60 -4.35 -31.15
CA PRO A 510 4.71 -3.57 -31.70
C PRO A 510 6.04 -3.88 -31.05
N LEU A 511 6.09 -4.11 -29.73
CA LEU A 511 7.33 -4.46 -29.03
C LEU A 511 7.88 -5.82 -29.47
N VAL A 512 7.03 -6.82 -29.65
CA VAL A 512 7.43 -8.14 -30.17
C VAL A 512 7.91 -8.03 -31.62
N LEU A 513 7.23 -7.24 -32.45
CA LEU A 513 7.63 -7.02 -33.85
C LEU A 513 8.96 -6.26 -33.94
N LEU A 514 9.16 -5.23 -33.13
CA LEU A 514 10.42 -4.47 -33.08
C LEU A 514 11.57 -5.37 -32.60
N ALA A 515 11.35 -6.16 -31.55
CA ALA A 515 12.35 -7.11 -31.05
C ALA A 515 12.71 -8.19 -32.09
N ARG A 516 11.79 -8.57 -32.98
CA ARG A 516 12.03 -9.63 -33.97
C ARG A 516 12.57 -9.14 -35.31
N TYR A 517 12.18 -7.94 -35.75
CA TYR A 517 12.42 -7.47 -37.12
C TYR A 517 13.39 -6.29 -37.21
N THR A 518 13.82 -5.70 -36.09
CA THR A 518 14.88 -4.68 -36.10
C THR A 518 16.20 -5.28 -35.66
N LYS A 519 17.32 -4.81 -36.23
CA LYS A 519 18.67 -5.29 -35.89
C LYS A 519 18.98 -5.12 -34.40
N GLN A 520 18.76 -3.90 -33.87
CA GLN A 520 18.94 -3.60 -32.45
C GLN A 520 18.01 -4.44 -31.55
N GLY A 521 16.75 -4.64 -31.96
CA GLY A 521 15.79 -5.45 -31.21
C GLY A 521 16.17 -6.94 -31.19
N SER A 522 16.66 -7.47 -32.31
CA SER A 522 17.12 -8.85 -32.42
C SER A 522 18.30 -9.09 -31.49
N ASP A 523 19.30 -8.20 -31.50
CA ASP A 523 20.47 -8.28 -30.62
C ASP A 523 20.05 -8.26 -29.14
N LEU A 524 19.13 -7.35 -28.76
CA LEU A 524 18.55 -7.25 -27.42
C LEU A 524 17.75 -8.50 -27.02
N SER A 525 17.01 -9.11 -27.96
CA SER A 525 16.21 -10.31 -27.69
C SER A 525 17.07 -11.54 -27.43
N ILE A 526 18.24 -11.63 -28.07
CA ILE A 526 19.23 -12.68 -27.86
C ILE A 526 19.95 -12.47 -26.51
N LEU A 527 20.33 -11.23 -26.20
CA LEU A 527 20.95 -10.85 -24.92
C LEU A 527 20.02 -11.08 -23.71
N HIS A 528 18.70 -11.00 -23.91
CA HIS A 528 17.69 -11.13 -22.85
C HIS A 528 16.56 -12.09 -23.23
N GLU A 529 16.91 -13.34 -23.55
CA GLU A 529 15.97 -14.39 -24.02
C GLU A 529 14.74 -14.57 -23.10
N THR A 530 14.95 -14.58 -21.78
CA THR A 530 13.86 -14.73 -20.81
C THR A 530 12.87 -13.57 -20.82
N ALA A 531 13.34 -12.34 -21.04
CA ALA A 531 12.50 -11.16 -21.14
C ALA A 531 11.66 -11.19 -22.43
N PHE A 532 12.26 -11.60 -23.54
CA PHE A 532 11.56 -11.75 -24.81
C PHE A 532 10.49 -12.85 -24.77
N SER A 533 10.79 -14.00 -24.18
CA SER A 533 9.82 -15.10 -23.98
C SER A 533 8.62 -14.64 -23.13
N ARG A 534 8.85 -13.89 -22.05
CA ARG A 534 7.77 -13.32 -21.22
C ARG A 534 6.93 -12.29 -21.96
N LEU A 535 7.55 -11.47 -22.83
CA LEU A 535 6.85 -10.52 -23.68
C LEU A 535 5.94 -11.23 -24.70
N GLN A 536 6.41 -12.33 -25.30
CA GLN A 536 5.61 -13.17 -26.20
C GLN A 536 4.42 -13.81 -25.47
N LEU A 537 4.64 -14.34 -24.26
CA LEU A 537 3.56 -14.88 -23.42
C LEU A 537 2.52 -13.81 -23.08
N ALA A 538 2.97 -12.61 -22.72
CA ALA A 538 2.09 -11.47 -22.43
C ALA A 538 1.24 -11.07 -23.64
N LEU A 539 1.83 -11.07 -24.85
CA LEU A 539 1.11 -10.85 -26.10
C LEU A 539 0.09 -11.96 -26.35
N ALA A 540 0.46 -13.23 -26.21
CA ALA A 540 -0.45 -14.36 -26.43
C ALA A 540 -1.66 -14.31 -25.48
N LEU A 541 -1.42 -14.09 -24.19
CA LEU A 541 -2.48 -13.90 -23.20
C LEU A 541 -3.35 -12.67 -23.50
N GLY A 542 -2.74 -11.57 -23.95
CA GLY A 542 -3.45 -10.37 -24.39
C GLY A 542 -4.37 -10.61 -25.58
N LEU A 543 -3.90 -11.37 -26.58
CA LEU A 543 -4.68 -11.72 -27.77
C LEU A 543 -5.85 -12.65 -27.45
N ILE A 544 -5.62 -13.70 -26.64
CA ILE A 544 -6.67 -14.60 -26.17
C ILE A 544 -7.75 -13.80 -25.42
N ARG A 545 -7.33 -12.91 -24.53
CA ARG A 545 -8.23 -12.03 -23.79
C ARG A 545 -9.03 -11.12 -24.72
N TYR A 546 -8.39 -10.50 -25.71
CA TYR A 546 -9.05 -9.62 -26.67
C TYR A 546 -10.08 -10.38 -27.51
N ALA A 547 -9.70 -11.54 -28.05
CA ALA A 547 -10.60 -12.41 -28.83
C ALA A 547 -11.78 -12.88 -27.98
N ASN A 548 -11.53 -13.32 -26.74
CA ASN A 548 -12.59 -13.74 -25.82
C ASN A 548 -13.56 -12.61 -25.49
N ASN A 549 -13.07 -11.40 -25.20
CA ASN A 549 -13.93 -10.25 -24.93
C ASN A 549 -14.78 -9.88 -26.15
N TRP A 550 -14.19 -9.91 -27.35
CA TRP A 550 -14.91 -9.65 -28.59
C TRP A 550 -16.00 -10.69 -28.85
N LEU A 551 -15.68 -11.98 -28.71
CA LEU A 551 -16.66 -13.08 -28.84
C LEU A 551 -17.77 -12.97 -27.79
N SER A 552 -17.41 -12.69 -26.55
CA SER A 552 -18.37 -12.54 -25.45
C SER A 552 -19.34 -11.39 -25.73
N GLN A 553 -18.83 -10.23 -26.14
CA GLN A 553 -19.66 -9.08 -26.48
C GLN A 553 -20.60 -9.39 -27.65
N LYS A 554 -20.07 -10.00 -28.72
CA LYS A 554 -20.88 -10.37 -29.88
C LYS A 554 -21.96 -11.39 -29.54
N SER A 555 -21.64 -12.36 -28.68
CA SER A 555 -22.60 -13.34 -28.19
C SER A 555 -23.70 -12.69 -27.36
N LEU A 556 -23.35 -11.80 -26.42
CA LEU A 556 -24.31 -11.10 -25.56
C LEU A 556 -25.21 -10.14 -26.34
N ASP A 557 -24.71 -9.57 -27.43
CA ASP A 557 -25.50 -8.71 -28.33
C ASP A 557 -26.30 -9.51 -29.38
N ASN A 558 -26.36 -10.84 -29.25
CA ASN A 558 -27.01 -11.75 -30.20
C ASN A 558 -26.51 -11.60 -31.64
N TRP A 559 -25.25 -11.17 -31.82
CA TRP A 559 -24.64 -10.84 -33.10
C TRP A 559 -25.40 -9.77 -33.91
N LYS A 560 -26.25 -8.97 -33.25
CA LYS A 560 -26.98 -7.86 -33.86
C LYS A 560 -26.45 -6.53 -33.35
N SER A 561 -26.46 -5.50 -34.20
CA SER A 561 -26.20 -4.12 -33.79
C SER A 561 -27.52 -3.39 -33.55
N ASP A 562 -27.50 -2.45 -32.61
CA ASP A 562 -28.59 -1.53 -32.32
C ASP A 562 -28.02 -0.12 -32.15
N LYS A 563 -28.83 0.92 -32.38
CA LYS A 563 -28.39 2.31 -32.34
C LYS A 563 -29.29 3.13 -31.43
N TYR A 564 -28.74 3.60 -30.33
CA TYR A 564 -29.42 4.46 -29.35
C TYR A 564 -29.28 5.93 -29.73
N ILE A 565 -30.39 6.67 -29.67
CA ILE A 565 -30.41 8.12 -29.85
C ILE A 565 -30.79 8.72 -28.50
N TRP A 566 -29.79 8.94 -27.65
CA TRP A 566 -29.97 9.29 -26.22
C TRP A 566 -30.90 10.47 -25.92
N SER A 567 -31.10 11.40 -26.86
CA SER A 567 -32.07 12.50 -26.73
C SER A 567 -33.53 12.09 -26.88
N GLN A 568 -33.78 10.92 -27.48
CA GLN A 568 -35.10 10.31 -27.69
C GLN A 568 -35.38 9.18 -26.70
N GLU A 569 -34.34 8.64 -26.06
CA GLU A 569 -34.47 7.55 -25.08
C GLU A 569 -35.14 8.02 -23.78
N ILE A 570 -35.89 7.10 -23.17
CA ILE A 570 -36.53 7.30 -21.86
C ILE A 570 -36.06 6.18 -20.94
N VAL A 571 -35.36 6.55 -19.87
CA VAL A 571 -34.81 5.60 -18.88
C VAL A 571 -35.70 5.55 -17.66
N LEU A 572 -36.28 4.39 -17.36
CA LEU A 572 -37.02 4.14 -16.13
C LEU A 572 -36.08 3.56 -15.06
N VAL A 573 -36.03 4.17 -13.88
CA VAL A 573 -35.21 3.73 -12.75
C VAL A 573 -36.09 3.48 -11.53
N THR A 574 -36.03 2.26 -11.00
CA THR A 574 -36.67 1.90 -9.73
C THR A 574 -35.74 2.17 -8.55
N GLY A 575 -36.27 2.63 -7.41
CA GLY A 575 -35.45 3.01 -6.26
C GLY A 575 -34.55 4.21 -6.57
N GLY A 576 -35.05 5.15 -7.39
CA GLY A 576 -34.28 6.29 -7.91
C GLY A 576 -34.30 7.52 -6.99
N ALA A 577 -35.02 7.50 -5.87
CA ALA A 577 -35.07 8.64 -4.96
C ALA A 577 -33.79 8.82 -4.12
N GLY A 578 -32.90 7.81 -4.07
CA GLY A 578 -31.63 7.86 -3.33
C GLY A 578 -30.70 6.68 -3.65
N GLY A 579 -29.57 6.58 -2.94
CA GLY A 579 -28.61 5.48 -3.12
C GLY A 579 -28.04 5.37 -4.55
N ILE A 580 -27.79 4.14 -5.02
CA ILE A 580 -27.24 3.87 -6.36
C ILE A 580 -28.18 4.40 -7.45
N GLY A 581 -29.49 4.15 -7.32
CA GLY A 581 -30.50 4.61 -8.26
C GLY A 581 -30.52 6.12 -8.40
N GLY A 582 -30.43 6.85 -7.28
CA GLY A 582 -30.36 8.31 -7.29
C GLY A 582 -29.11 8.87 -7.98
N SER A 583 -27.95 8.23 -7.82
CA SER A 583 -26.74 8.60 -8.57
C SER A 583 -26.86 8.30 -10.07
N VAL A 584 -27.47 7.16 -10.45
CA VAL A 584 -27.74 6.82 -11.85
C VAL A 584 -28.66 7.86 -12.50
N VAL A 585 -29.74 8.24 -11.80
CA VAL A 585 -30.69 9.27 -12.26
C VAL A 585 -29.97 10.61 -12.48
N ARG A 586 -29.15 11.07 -11.53
CA ARG A 586 -28.39 12.33 -11.65
C ARG A 586 -27.47 12.31 -12.87
N MET A 587 -26.67 11.26 -13.04
CA MET A 587 -25.69 11.16 -14.13
C MET A 587 -26.35 11.06 -15.52
N LEU A 588 -27.49 10.40 -15.65
CA LEU A 588 -28.26 10.36 -16.89
C LEU A 588 -28.94 11.71 -17.17
N ALA A 589 -29.52 12.33 -16.13
CA ALA A 589 -30.19 13.60 -16.24
C ALA A 589 -29.23 14.74 -16.64
N GLU A 590 -28.01 14.74 -16.11
CA GLU A 590 -26.91 15.67 -16.49
C GLU A 590 -26.52 15.57 -17.97
N LYS A 591 -26.78 14.41 -18.61
CA LYS A 591 -26.55 14.19 -20.05
C LYS A 591 -27.76 14.59 -20.91
N GLY A 592 -28.79 15.17 -20.31
CA GLY A 592 -30.02 15.60 -21.00
C GLY A 592 -30.97 14.45 -21.37
N ILE A 593 -30.76 13.24 -20.82
CA ILE A 593 -31.61 12.08 -21.08
C ILE A 593 -32.88 12.19 -20.24
N LYS A 594 -34.04 11.79 -20.76
CA LYS A 594 -35.28 11.76 -19.99
C LYS A 594 -35.26 10.58 -19.02
N VAL A 595 -35.49 10.85 -17.74
CA VAL A 595 -35.45 9.81 -16.69
C VAL A 595 -36.79 9.76 -15.96
N VAL A 596 -37.38 8.58 -15.88
CA VAL A 596 -38.58 8.29 -15.09
C VAL A 596 -38.14 7.58 -13.82
N VAL A 597 -38.55 8.10 -12.66
CA VAL A 597 -38.22 7.53 -11.35
C VAL A 597 -39.47 6.92 -10.73
N LEU A 598 -39.38 5.63 -10.38
CA LEU A 598 -40.35 4.92 -9.55
C LEU A 598 -39.77 4.70 -8.16
N ASP A 599 -40.42 5.26 -7.15
CA ASP A 599 -40.02 5.07 -5.76
C ASP A 599 -41.22 5.23 -4.81
N VAL A 600 -41.15 4.59 -3.65
CA VAL A 600 -42.18 4.72 -2.59
C VAL A 600 -41.98 5.99 -1.76
N ILE A 601 -40.75 6.52 -1.74
CA ILE A 601 -40.40 7.78 -1.05
C ILE A 601 -40.27 8.94 -2.04
N PRO A 602 -40.45 10.21 -1.60
CA PRO A 602 -40.17 11.37 -2.43
C PRO A 602 -38.67 11.50 -2.74
N MET A 603 -38.35 12.23 -3.81
CA MET A 603 -36.96 12.51 -4.21
C MET A 603 -36.18 13.17 -3.06
N THR A 604 -35.03 12.61 -2.69
CA THR A 604 -34.20 13.14 -1.58
C THR A 604 -33.21 14.22 -2.01
N TYR A 605 -33.20 14.58 -3.29
CA TYR A 605 -32.28 15.55 -3.87
C TYR A 605 -32.97 16.37 -4.96
N LYS A 606 -32.42 17.55 -5.27
CA LYS A 606 -32.95 18.44 -6.31
C LYS A 606 -32.77 17.83 -7.70
N THR A 607 -33.85 17.78 -8.47
CA THR A 607 -33.86 17.23 -9.83
C THR A 607 -33.89 18.32 -10.89
N THR A 608 -33.51 17.95 -12.12
CA THR A 608 -33.65 18.77 -13.33
C THR A 608 -35.02 18.54 -13.99
N SER A 609 -35.40 19.37 -14.96
CA SER A 609 -36.72 19.32 -15.62
C SER A 609 -36.96 18.06 -16.47
N ASN A 610 -35.90 17.34 -16.84
CA ASN A 610 -35.95 16.07 -17.58
C ASN A 610 -36.09 14.83 -16.69
N VAL A 611 -36.33 15.00 -15.37
CA VAL A 611 -36.60 13.91 -14.44
C VAL A 611 -38.07 13.93 -14.03
N HIS A 612 -38.76 12.80 -14.20
CA HIS A 612 -40.18 12.63 -13.91
C HIS A 612 -40.38 11.60 -12.80
N TYR A 613 -40.79 12.06 -11.62
CA TYR A 613 -41.02 11.21 -10.45
C TYR A 613 -42.48 10.72 -10.38
N PHE A 614 -42.67 9.44 -10.05
CA PHE A 614 -43.97 8.84 -9.74
C PHE A 614 -43.86 8.03 -8.44
N LYS A 615 -44.71 8.33 -7.45
CA LYS A 615 -44.83 7.50 -6.24
C LYS A 615 -45.42 6.15 -6.65
N CYS A 616 -44.69 5.06 -6.42
CA CYS A 616 -45.10 3.73 -6.86
C CYS A 616 -44.55 2.65 -5.92
N ASP A 617 -45.46 1.86 -5.34
CA ASP A 617 -45.11 0.61 -4.68
C ASP A 617 -44.99 -0.50 -5.73
N ILE A 618 -43.75 -0.86 -6.05
CA ILE A 618 -43.43 -1.85 -7.08
C ILE A 618 -43.80 -3.29 -6.69
N THR A 619 -44.20 -3.53 -5.44
CA THR A 619 -44.70 -4.83 -4.99
C THR A 619 -46.17 -5.07 -5.33
N ASP A 620 -46.92 -4.01 -5.66
CA ASP A 620 -48.34 -4.09 -6.03
C ASP A 620 -48.55 -3.98 -7.54
N SER A 621 -49.00 -5.07 -8.15
CA SER A 621 -49.25 -5.15 -9.59
C SER A 621 -50.28 -4.14 -10.09
N ALA A 622 -51.32 -3.84 -9.30
CA ALA A 622 -52.35 -2.88 -9.72
C ALA A 622 -51.82 -1.45 -9.73
N THR A 623 -51.06 -1.07 -8.70
CA THR A 623 -50.36 0.22 -8.63
C THR A 623 -49.36 0.37 -9.77
N VAL A 624 -48.55 -0.66 -10.06
CA VAL A 624 -47.58 -0.63 -11.16
C VAL A 624 -48.28 -0.44 -12.51
N ALA A 625 -49.37 -1.16 -12.79
CA ALA A 625 -50.12 -1.02 -14.04
C ALA A 625 -50.71 0.39 -14.23
N SER A 626 -51.30 0.96 -13.16
CA SER A 626 -51.84 2.32 -13.17
C SER A 626 -50.76 3.37 -13.43
N VAL A 627 -49.65 3.30 -12.70
CA VAL A 627 -48.51 4.22 -12.86
C VAL A 627 -47.85 4.05 -14.23
N ALA A 628 -47.75 2.83 -14.76
CA ALA A 628 -47.21 2.56 -16.08
C ALA A 628 -48.08 3.21 -17.18
N ALA A 629 -49.41 3.14 -17.07
CA ALA A 629 -50.32 3.85 -17.98
C ALA A 629 -50.14 5.36 -17.90
N GLU A 630 -49.93 5.91 -16.70
CA GLU A 630 -49.65 7.32 -16.50
C GLU A 630 -48.32 7.77 -17.13
N ILE A 631 -47.25 6.98 -16.95
CA ILE A 631 -45.93 7.22 -17.57
C ILE A 631 -46.04 7.26 -19.08
N ARG A 632 -46.70 6.26 -19.68
CA ARG A 632 -46.90 6.17 -21.13
C ARG A 632 -47.62 7.40 -21.68
N ARG A 633 -48.59 7.93 -20.93
CA ARG A 633 -49.35 9.14 -21.29
C ARG A 633 -48.55 10.44 -21.12
N LYS A 634 -47.82 10.61 -20.01
CA LYS A 634 -47.15 11.88 -19.66
C LYS A 634 -45.75 12.03 -20.25
N VAL A 635 -45.01 10.94 -20.36
CA VAL A 635 -43.57 10.95 -20.73
C VAL A 635 -43.34 10.19 -22.03
N GLY A 636 -44.01 9.06 -22.19
CA GLY A 636 -43.86 8.14 -23.32
C GLY A 636 -43.47 6.73 -22.87
N ASN A 637 -43.23 5.82 -23.83
CA ASN A 637 -42.81 4.46 -23.53
C ASN A 637 -41.31 4.42 -23.18
N PRO A 638 -40.92 3.99 -21.96
CA PRO A 638 -39.52 3.77 -21.61
C PRO A 638 -38.83 2.82 -22.58
N THR A 639 -37.58 3.12 -22.93
CA THR A 639 -36.72 2.30 -23.79
C THR A 639 -35.61 1.60 -23.01
N VAL A 640 -35.27 2.11 -21.82
CA VAL A 640 -34.33 1.47 -20.90
C VAL A 640 -35.01 1.26 -19.55
N LEU A 641 -34.97 0.03 -19.03
CA LEU A 641 -35.57 -0.36 -17.76
C LEU A 641 -34.47 -0.71 -16.76
N VAL A 642 -34.33 0.06 -15.68
CA VAL A 642 -33.34 -0.16 -14.63
C VAL A 642 -34.02 -0.66 -13.37
N PHE A 643 -33.94 -1.98 -13.16
CA PHE A 643 -34.42 -2.69 -11.98
C PHE A 643 -33.36 -2.62 -10.87
N ASN A 644 -33.39 -1.53 -10.10
CA ASN A 644 -32.40 -1.18 -9.09
C ASN A 644 -32.92 -1.25 -7.65
N ALA A 645 -34.23 -1.10 -7.43
CA ALA A 645 -34.80 -1.16 -6.09
C ALA A 645 -34.37 -2.43 -5.33
N GLY A 646 -34.04 -2.28 -4.06
CA GLY A 646 -33.59 -3.41 -3.25
C GLY A 646 -33.61 -3.16 -1.75
N VAL A 647 -33.94 -4.21 -1.01
CA VAL A 647 -34.03 -4.23 0.46
C VAL A 647 -33.32 -5.46 1.04
N ALA A 648 -32.90 -5.37 2.30
CA ALA A 648 -32.22 -6.44 3.02
C ALA A 648 -32.52 -6.33 4.52
N ARG A 649 -32.58 -7.46 5.24
CA ARG A 649 -32.96 -7.49 6.67
C ARG A 649 -31.78 -7.66 7.61
N GLY A 650 -30.81 -8.52 7.27
CA GLY A 650 -29.65 -8.79 8.13
C GLY A 650 -29.92 -9.69 9.33
N LYS A 651 -31.02 -10.45 9.28
CA LYS A 651 -31.43 -11.44 10.28
C LYS A 651 -31.02 -12.85 9.85
N SER A 652 -30.77 -13.73 10.82
CA SER A 652 -30.60 -15.16 10.56
C SER A 652 -31.93 -15.80 10.12
N ILE A 653 -31.89 -17.05 9.63
CA ILE A 653 -33.11 -17.79 9.22
C ILE A 653 -34.10 -17.92 10.39
N LEU A 654 -33.61 -18.05 11.63
CA LEU A 654 -34.46 -18.23 12.80
C LEU A 654 -34.97 -16.90 13.39
N GLU A 655 -34.30 -15.79 13.07
CA GLU A 655 -34.68 -14.43 13.52
C GLU A 655 -35.66 -13.74 12.54
N GLY A 656 -35.63 -14.09 11.26
CA GLY A 656 -36.49 -13.50 10.23
C GLY A 656 -37.89 -14.10 10.21
N THR A 657 -38.92 -13.27 9.98
CA THR A 657 -40.30 -13.75 9.82
C THR A 657 -40.62 -14.12 8.37
N GLU A 658 -41.68 -14.90 8.13
CA GLU A 658 -42.16 -15.18 6.76
C GLU A 658 -42.48 -13.89 5.99
N LYS A 659 -43.08 -12.90 6.67
CA LYS A 659 -43.40 -11.59 6.10
C LYS A 659 -42.13 -10.88 5.61
N ASP A 660 -41.05 -10.94 6.39
CA ASP A 660 -39.77 -10.35 6.02
C ASP A 660 -39.21 -10.97 4.74
N VAL A 661 -39.20 -12.31 4.68
CA VAL A 661 -38.70 -13.06 3.52
C VAL A 661 -39.51 -12.74 2.27
N ARG A 662 -40.85 -12.79 2.37
CA ARG A 662 -41.74 -12.45 1.25
C ARG A 662 -41.48 -11.04 0.74
N PHE A 663 -41.43 -10.06 1.64
CA PHE A 663 -41.17 -8.67 1.27
C PHE A 663 -39.83 -8.50 0.54
N THR A 664 -38.77 -9.16 1.00
CA THR A 664 -37.46 -9.11 0.33
C THR A 664 -37.53 -9.74 -1.07
N PHE A 665 -38.26 -10.85 -1.26
CA PHE A 665 -38.51 -11.43 -2.58
C PHE A 665 -39.37 -10.53 -3.48
N ASP A 666 -40.42 -9.93 -2.91
CA ASP A 666 -41.36 -9.09 -3.63
C ASP A 666 -40.66 -7.89 -4.25
N VAL A 667 -39.79 -7.22 -3.48
CA VAL A 667 -39.02 -6.06 -3.94
C VAL A 667 -37.84 -6.46 -4.84
N ASN A 668 -37.00 -7.42 -4.41
CA ASN A 668 -35.73 -7.69 -5.10
C ASN A 668 -35.87 -8.58 -6.34
N ASN A 669 -37.02 -9.23 -6.54
CA ASN A 669 -37.21 -10.17 -7.65
C ASN A 669 -38.61 -10.15 -8.27
N ILE A 670 -39.70 -10.34 -7.52
CA ILE A 670 -41.06 -10.42 -8.11
C ILE A 670 -41.44 -9.13 -8.83
N ALA A 671 -41.07 -7.97 -8.28
CA ALA A 671 -41.22 -6.67 -8.92
C ALA A 671 -40.59 -6.62 -10.32
N HIS A 672 -39.48 -7.33 -10.57
CA HIS A 672 -38.86 -7.38 -11.90
C HIS A 672 -39.79 -8.04 -12.93
N TYR A 673 -40.49 -9.11 -12.55
CA TYR A 673 -41.47 -9.77 -13.42
C TYR A 673 -42.68 -8.87 -13.68
N ILE A 674 -43.17 -8.16 -12.64
CA ILE A 674 -44.31 -7.24 -12.76
C ILE A 674 -43.95 -6.09 -13.71
N LEU A 675 -42.80 -5.44 -13.50
CA LEU A 675 -42.32 -4.35 -14.33
C LEU A 675 -42.01 -4.80 -15.76
N ALA A 676 -41.44 -5.99 -15.94
CA ALA A 676 -41.21 -6.55 -17.27
C ALA A 676 -42.52 -6.75 -18.02
N LYS A 677 -43.56 -7.31 -17.39
CA LYS A 677 -44.89 -7.46 -18.02
C LYS A 677 -45.47 -6.13 -18.50
N GLU A 678 -45.25 -5.04 -17.76
CA GLU A 678 -45.79 -3.72 -18.12
C GLU A 678 -45.02 -2.98 -19.23
N PHE A 679 -43.69 -3.07 -19.24
CA PHE A 679 -42.87 -2.23 -20.11
C PHE A 679 -42.19 -2.98 -21.26
N LEU A 680 -41.86 -4.27 -21.07
CA LEU A 680 -41.16 -5.09 -22.06
C LEU A 680 -41.91 -5.26 -23.39
N PRO A 681 -43.26 -5.35 -23.46
CA PRO A 681 -43.96 -5.48 -24.74
C PRO A 681 -43.63 -4.36 -25.74
N SER A 682 -43.38 -3.14 -25.24
CA SER A 682 -43.00 -2.01 -26.10
C SER A 682 -41.58 -2.10 -26.64
N LEU A 683 -40.64 -2.70 -25.89
CA LEU A 683 -39.27 -2.96 -26.33
C LEU A 683 -39.25 -4.08 -27.38
N ILE A 684 -40.02 -5.14 -27.14
CA ILE A 684 -40.17 -6.28 -28.06
C ILE A 684 -40.76 -5.81 -29.39
N ALA A 685 -41.87 -5.06 -29.35
CA ALA A 685 -42.55 -4.58 -30.56
C ALA A 685 -41.66 -3.68 -31.43
N ARG A 686 -40.68 -3.00 -30.83
CA ARG A 686 -39.72 -2.13 -31.51
C ARG A 686 -38.41 -2.84 -31.87
N ASP A 687 -38.18 -4.04 -31.35
CA ASP A 687 -36.87 -4.71 -31.36
C ASP A 687 -35.77 -3.72 -30.97
N HIS A 688 -36.00 -2.98 -29.87
CA HIS A 688 -35.11 -1.91 -29.42
C HIS A 688 -35.31 -1.61 -27.93
N GLY A 689 -34.20 -1.39 -27.23
CA GLY A 689 -34.19 -1.00 -25.83
C GLY A 689 -33.30 -1.89 -24.96
N MET A 690 -33.29 -1.64 -23.66
CA MET A 690 -32.37 -2.28 -22.72
C MET A 690 -33.04 -2.60 -21.37
N VAL A 691 -32.73 -3.76 -20.81
CA VAL A 691 -33.11 -4.13 -19.44
C VAL A 691 -31.85 -4.29 -18.59
N VAL A 692 -31.76 -3.49 -17.53
CA VAL A 692 -30.68 -3.49 -16.55
C VAL A 692 -31.19 -4.09 -15.25
N THR A 693 -30.61 -5.21 -14.83
CA THR A 693 -30.97 -5.91 -13.58
C THR A 693 -29.86 -5.72 -12.54
N VAL A 694 -30.15 -5.02 -11.44
CA VAL A 694 -29.19 -4.84 -10.34
C VAL A 694 -29.29 -6.02 -9.37
N ALA A 695 -28.43 -7.00 -9.60
CA ALA A 695 -28.23 -8.15 -8.72
C ALA A 695 -27.25 -7.80 -7.60
N SER A 696 -26.32 -8.71 -7.30
CA SER A 696 -25.20 -8.51 -6.37
C SER A 696 -24.18 -9.64 -6.54
N ILE A 697 -22.96 -9.46 -6.04
CA ILE A 697 -22.02 -10.58 -5.84
C ILE A 697 -22.59 -11.66 -4.89
N ALA A 698 -23.53 -11.26 -4.03
CA ALA A 698 -24.28 -12.15 -3.13
C ALA A 698 -25.11 -13.23 -3.87
N ALA A 699 -25.30 -13.08 -5.19
CA ALA A 699 -25.89 -14.12 -6.05
C ALA A 699 -24.97 -15.36 -6.20
N TYR A 700 -23.65 -15.17 -6.10
CA TYR A 700 -22.66 -16.23 -6.28
C TYR A 700 -22.16 -16.82 -4.95
N ILE A 701 -22.20 -16.02 -3.88
CA ILE A 701 -21.77 -16.42 -2.53
C ILE A 701 -22.82 -16.03 -1.49
N THR A 702 -23.19 -17.00 -0.64
CA THR A 702 -24.13 -16.82 0.46
C THR A 702 -23.38 -16.99 1.77
N VAL A 703 -23.47 -15.98 2.65
CA VAL A 703 -22.90 -15.98 3.99
C VAL A 703 -24.01 -15.87 5.04
N PRO A 704 -23.74 -16.21 6.31
CA PRO A 704 -24.75 -16.11 7.37
C PRO A 704 -25.32 -14.70 7.51
N ARG A 705 -26.60 -14.63 7.93
CA ARG A 705 -27.43 -13.40 8.03
C ARG A 705 -27.81 -12.71 6.70
N MET A 706 -27.33 -13.20 5.55
CA MET A 706 -27.72 -12.73 4.20
C MET A 706 -28.55 -13.75 3.40
N VAL A 707 -29.06 -14.80 4.02
CA VAL A 707 -29.62 -15.95 3.27
C VAL A 707 -30.80 -15.53 2.39
N ASP A 708 -31.73 -14.76 2.94
CA ASP A 708 -32.86 -14.17 2.21
C ASP A 708 -32.39 -13.27 1.06
N TYR A 709 -31.53 -12.30 1.35
CA TYR A 709 -30.99 -11.35 0.37
C TYR A 709 -30.23 -12.06 -0.77
N SER A 710 -29.28 -12.94 -0.44
CA SER A 710 -28.52 -13.73 -1.41
C SER A 710 -29.44 -14.58 -2.30
N SER A 711 -30.46 -15.22 -1.72
CA SER A 711 -31.45 -15.99 -2.47
C SER A 711 -32.20 -15.12 -3.48
N THR A 712 -32.64 -13.92 -3.07
CA THR A 712 -33.31 -12.99 -4.01
C THR A 712 -32.39 -12.47 -5.10
N LYS A 713 -31.11 -12.21 -4.80
CA LYS A 713 -30.13 -11.75 -5.81
C LYS A 713 -29.72 -12.88 -6.76
N ALA A 714 -29.70 -14.13 -6.30
CA ALA A 714 -29.56 -15.30 -7.17
C ALA A 714 -30.80 -15.47 -8.07
N ALA A 715 -32.01 -15.29 -7.54
CA ALA A 715 -33.23 -15.29 -8.35
C ALA A 715 -33.26 -14.16 -9.38
N ALA A 716 -32.78 -12.96 -9.03
CA ALA A 716 -32.66 -11.84 -9.96
C ALA A 716 -31.66 -12.11 -11.09
N LEU A 717 -30.54 -12.78 -10.79
CA LEU A 717 -29.59 -13.23 -11.80
C LEU A 717 -30.21 -14.27 -12.75
N ALA A 718 -30.92 -15.27 -12.20
CA ALA A 718 -31.60 -16.28 -13.01
C ALA A 718 -32.71 -15.68 -13.90
N PHE A 719 -33.48 -14.72 -13.36
CA PHE A 719 -34.44 -13.93 -14.14
C PHE A 719 -33.77 -13.23 -15.31
N HIS A 720 -32.63 -12.58 -15.07
CA HIS A 720 -31.88 -11.87 -16.10
C HIS A 720 -31.41 -12.78 -17.23
N GLU A 721 -30.81 -13.92 -16.88
CA GLU A 721 -30.31 -14.91 -17.83
C GLU A 721 -31.46 -15.50 -18.67
N GLY A 722 -32.58 -15.85 -18.02
CA GLY A 722 -33.78 -16.34 -18.70
C GLY A 722 -34.38 -15.31 -19.65
N LEU A 723 -34.54 -14.06 -19.19
CA LEU A 723 -35.08 -12.98 -20.00
C LEU A 723 -34.25 -12.71 -21.27
N GLY A 724 -32.93 -12.69 -21.15
CA GLY A 724 -32.04 -12.52 -22.31
C GLY A 724 -32.22 -13.62 -23.35
N ALA A 725 -32.39 -14.87 -22.91
CA ALA A 725 -32.69 -15.99 -23.80
C ALA A 725 -34.07 -15.84 -24.47
N GLU A 726 -35.12 -15.54 -23.70
CA GLU A 726 -36.47 -15.38 -24.24
C GLU A 726 -36.57 -14.24 -25.26
N LEU A 727 -35.89 -13.11 -25.02
CA LEU A 727 -35.84 -11.98 -25.96
C LEU A 727 -35.27 -12.39 -27.31
N ALA A 728 -34.17 -13.15 -27.31
CA ALA A 728 -33.53 -13.61 -28.54
C ALA A 728 -34.32 -14.71 -29.24
N THR A 729 -34.96 -15.63 -28.50
CA THR A 729 -35.53 -16.86 -29.08
C THR A 729 -37.06 -16.86 -29.18
N LEU A 730 -37.77 -16.48 -28.12
CA LEU A 730 -39.24 -16.57 -28.06
C LEU A 730 -39.90 -15.30 -28.62
N TYR A 731 -39.39 -14.13 -28.23
CA TYR A 731 -39.99 -12.84 -28.61
C TYR A 731 -39.42 -12.28 -29.93
N ASN A 732 -38.41 -12.93 -30.51
CA ASN A 732 -37.75 -12.51 -31.74
C ASN A 732 -37.32 -11.02 -31.73
N ALA A 733 -36.81 -10.57 -30.57
CA ALA A 733 -36.34 -9.21 -30.32
C ALA A 733 -34.84 -9.20 -29.95
N PRO A 734 -33.94 -9.71 -30.82
CA PRO A 734 -32.53 -9.92 -30.50
C PRO A 734 -31.72 -8.62 -30.30
N LYS A 735 -32.26 -7.46 -30.67
CA LYS A 735 -31.60 -6.17 -30.43
C LYS A 735 -31.86 -5.60 -29.04
N VAL A 736 -32.87 -6.10 -28.33
CA VAL A 736 -33.10 -5.69 -26.94
C VAL A 736 -31.92 -6.16 -26.09
N ARG A 737 -31.25 -5.21 -25.43
CA ARG A 737 -30.03 -5.45 -24.65
C ARG A 737 -30.35 -5.86 -23.23
N THR A 738 -29.49 -6.70 -22.66
CA THR A 738 -29.60 -7.11 -21.26
C THR A 738 -28.29 -6.80 -20.55
N VAL A 739 -28.37 -6.07 -19.44
CA VAL A 739 -27.26 -5.76 -18.56
C VAL A 739 -27.53 -6.29 -17.15
N VAL A 740 -26.63 -7.11 -16.60
CA VAL A 740 -26.70 -7.49 -15.18
C VAL A 740 -25.57 -6.85 -14.40
N VAL A 741 -25.90 -6.37 -13.19
CA VAL A 741 -24.96 -5.70 -12.29
C VAL A 741 -24.79 -6.56 -11.05
N ASN A 742 -23.58 -7.08 -10.85
CA ASN A 742 -23.16 -7.87 -9.71
C ASN A 742 -22.09 -7.09 -8.93
N GLN A 743 -22.54 -6.05 -8.23
CA GLN A 743 -21.69 -5.28 -7.34
C GLN A 743 -21.54 -5.95 -5.97
N GLY A 744 -20.36 -5.74 -5.37
CA GLY A 744 -20.05 -6.03 -3.99
C GLY A 744 -20.62 -4.98 -3.04
N TYR A 745 -20.08 -4.95 -1.83
CA TYR A 745 -20.55 -4.03 -0.79
C TYR A 745 -20.39 -2.58 -1.22
N THR A 746 -21.50 -1.86 -1.25
CA THR A 746 -21.56 -0.45 -1.64
C THR A 746 -21.95 0.37 -0.42
N LYS A 747 -21.31 1.52 -0.21
CA LYS A 747 -21.54 2.44 0.91
C LYS A 747 -22.92 3.11 0.82
N THR A 748 -23.94 2.33 1.11
CA THR A 748 -25.34 2.75 1.18
C THR A 748 -25.87 2.40 2.57
N PRO A 749 -26.96 3.03 3.03
CA PRO A 749 -27.55 2.66 4.31
C PRO A 749 -28.04 1.20 4.36
N LEU A 750 -28.16 0.50 3.21
CA LEU A 750 -28.46 -0.93 3.12
C LEU A 750 -27.38 -1.83 3.74
N PHE A 751 -26.11 -1.38 3.78
CA PHE A 751 -24.96 -2.14 4.25
C PHE A 751 -24.22 -1.45 5.41
N GLN A 752 -24.93 -0.69 6.23
CA GLN A 752 -24.36 -0.03 7.41
C GLN A 752 -23.97 -1.06 8.49
N GLY A 753 -22.82 -0.87 9.15
CA GLY A 753 -22.32 -1.79 10.19
C GLY A 753 -21.54 -3.01 9.67
N TYR A 754 -21.37 -3.16 8.36
CA TYR A 754 -20.52 -4.19 7.75
C TYR A 754 -19.01 -3.92 7.98
N THR A 755 -18.24 -4.96 8.34
CA THR A 755 -16.78 -4.87 8.53
C THR A 755 -16.02 -5.67 7.46
N ASN A 756 -15.11 -5.01 6.74
CA ASN A 756 -14.29 -5.66 5.72
C ASN A 756 -12.85 -5.90 6.19
N GLY A 757 -12.44 -7.16 6.28
CA GLY A 757 -11.06 -7.52 6.66
C GLY A 757 -10.00 -7.28 5.58
N SER A 758 -10.39 -6.96 4.33
CA SER A 758 -9.44 -6.77 3.21
C SER A 758 -9.86 -5.65 2.26
N SER A 759 -9.66 -4.40 2.70
CA SER A 759 -9.93 -3.18 1.92
C SER A 759 -9.17 -3.13 0.57
N PHE A 760 -8.08 -3.88 0.42
CA PHE A 760 -7.31 -3.94 -0.82
C PHE A 760 -7.96 -4.85 -1.89
N MET A 761 -8.42 -6.04 -1.52
CA MET A 761 -8.91 -7.05 -2.48
C MET A 761 -10.40 -6.88 -2.82
N VAL A 762 -11.19 -6.48 -1.82
CA VAL A 762 -12.65 -6.29 -1.98
C VAL A 762 -13.01 -4.95 -1.34
N PRO A 763 -12.61 -3.80 -1.91
CA PRO A 763 -12.95 -2.50 -1.32
C PRO A 763 -14.47 -2.30 -1.22
N SER A 764 -14.91 -1.55 -0.21
CA SER A 764 -16.28 -1.04 -0.16
C SER A 764 -16.45 0.03 -1.24
N LEU A 765 -17.35 -0.22 -2.18
CA LEU A 765 -17.58 0.62 -3.36
C LEU A 765 -18.29 1.91 -2.97
N GLU A 766 -17.88 3.02 -3.58
CA GLU A 766 -18.65 4.27 -3.53
C GLU A 766 -19.88 4.15 -4.41
N VAL A 767 -20.98 4.76 -3.98
CA VAL A 767 -22.26 4.76 -4.70
C VAL A 767 -22.07 5.27 -6.14
N ASP A 768 -21.30 6.34 -6.30
CA ASP A 768 -21.06 6.94 -7.60
C ASP A 768 -20.20 6.06 -8.52
N THR A 769 -19.32 5.19 -7.99
CA THR A 769 -18.54 4.26 -8.83
C THR A 769 -19.43 3.19 -9.46
N VAL A 770 -20.36 2.65 -8.67
CA VAL A 770 -21.34 1.68 -9.17
C VAL A 770 -22.27 2.36 -10.17
N ALA A 771 -22.80 3.53 -9.82
CA ALA A 771 -23.68 4.30 -10.70
C ALA A 771 -23.00 4.69 -12.03
N GLU A 772 -21.75 5.16 -11.98
CA GLU A 772 -20.98 5.51 -13.17
C GLU A 772 -20.74 4.30 -14.06
N SER A 773 -20.46 3.12 -13.48
CA SER A 773 -20.30 1.88 -14.24
C SER A 773 -21.60 1.45 -14.92
N ILE A 774 -22.74 1.56 -14.21
CA ILE A 774 -24.07 1.30 -14.77
C ILE A 774 -24.36 2.26 -15.92
N VAL A 775 -24.16 3.56 -15.72
CA VAL A 775 -24.43 4.59 -16.74
C VAL A 775 -23.52 4.42 -17.95
N ASN A 776 -22.23 4.13 -17.75
CA ASN A 776 -21.31 3.87 -18.87
C ASN A 776 -21.71 2.63 -19.67
N GLN A 777 -22.17 1.58 -19.00
CA GLN A 777 -22.68 0.39 -19.68
C GLN A 777 -23.97 0.69 -20.43
N ILE A 778 -24.93 1.42 -19.84
CA ILE A 778 -26.14 1.87 -20.54
C ILE A 778 -25.75 2.65 -21.81
N LEU A 779 -24.89 3.66 -21.67
CA LEU A 779 -24.49 4.55 -22.76
C LEU A 779 -23.68 3.86 -23.87
N SER A 780 -23.11 2.69 -23.60
CA SER A 780 -22.46 1.87 -24.62
C SER A 780 -23.45 1.27 -25.61
N GLY A 781 -24.73 1.12 -25.24
CA GLY A 781 -25.76 0.50 -26.08
C GLY A 781 -25.58 -1.01 -26.27
N HIS A 782 -24.78 -1.63 -25.42
CA HIS A 782 -24.36 -3.04 -25.49
C HIS A 782 -24.86 -3.84 -24.29
N SER A 783 -25.22 -5.11 -24.51
CA SER A 783 -25.45 -6.08 -23.43
C SER A 783 -24.16 -6.29 -22.64
N GLY A 784 -24.26 -6.67 -21.36
CA GLY A 784 -23.06 -6.83 -20.54
C GLY A 784 -23.31 -7.34 -19.13
N GLN A 785 -22.25 -7.85 -18.52
CA GLN A 785 -22.24 -8.21 -17.10
C GLN A 785 -21.20 -7.35 -16.37
N LEU A 786 -21.68 -6.53 -15.44
CA LEU A 786 -20.84 -5.67 -14.61
C LEU A 786 -20.54 -6.39 -13.30
N ILE A 787 -19.29 -6.77 -13.07
CA ILE A 787 -18.85 -7.34 -11.79
C ILE A 787 -17.90 -6.36 -11.12
N LEU A 788 -18.31 -5.83 -9.97
CA LEU A 788 -17.60 -4.74 -9.28
C LEU A 788 -17.37 -5.11 -7.82
N PRO A 789 -16.15 -4.97 -7.26
CA PRO A 789 -14.90 -4.67 -7.96
C PRO A 789 -14.45 -5.85 -8.83
N GLY A 790 -13.74 -5.59 -9.93
CA GLY A 790 -13.44 -6.61 -10.94
C GLY A 790 -12.68 -7.87 -10.46
N PHE A 791 -12.02 -7.84 -9.30
CA PHE A 791 -11.40 -9.02 -8.69
C PHE A 791 -12.45 -10.06 -8.24
N THR A 792 -13.64 -9.62 -7.86
CA THR A 792 -14.73 -10.50 -7.41
C THR A 792 -15.27 -11.41 -8.53
N ASN A 793 -14.85 -11.22 -9.78
CA ASN A 793 -15.13 -12.16 -10.86
C ASN A 793 -14.66 -13.59 -10.56
N ILE A 794 -13.67 -13.79 -9.68
CA ILE A 794 -13.27 -15.14 -9.25
C ILE A 794 -14.41 -15.89 -8.52
N LEU A 795 -15.33 -15.16 -7.88
CA LEU A 795 -16.43 -15.74 -7.11
C LEU A 795 -17.51 -16.34 -8.02
N THR A 796 -17.58 -15.95 -9.29
CA THR A 796 -18.50 -16.59 -10.25
C THR A 796 -18.14 -18.07 -10.47
N TYR A 797 -16.85 -18.42 -10.31
CA TYR A 797 -16.35 -19.79 -10.38
C TYR A 797 -16.47 -20.57 -9.06
N LEU A 798 -17.01 -19.97 -7.99
CA LEU A 798 -16.97 -20.56 -6.64
C LEU A 798 -17.54 -21.97 -6.58
N ARG A 799 -18.63 -22.23 -7.31
CA ARG A 799 -19.28 -23.55 -7.36
C ARG A 799 -18.40 -24.64 -8.00
N GLY A 800 -17.41 -24.26 -8.79
CA GLY A 800 -16.42 -25.17 -9.40
C GLY A 800 -15.20 -25.48 -8.52
N PHE A 801 -15.01 -24.78 -7.38
CA PHE A 801 -13.89 -25.04 -6.47
C PHE A 801 -14.15 -26.21 -5.50
N PRO A 802 -13.11 -26.81 -4.88
CA PRO A 802 -13.28 -27.86 -3.88
C PRO A 802 -14.16 -27.43 -2.69
N HIS A 803 -14.95 -28.38 -2.15
CA HIS A 803 -15.92 -28.10 -1.08
C HIS A 803 -15.30 -27.50 0.19
N TRP A 804 -14.09 -27.89 0.57
CA TRP A 804 -13.41 -27.32 1.75
C TRP A 804 -13.18 -25.80 1.58
N PHE A 805 -12.83 -25.35 0.38
CA PHE A 805 -12.59 -23.94 0.08
C PHE A 805 -13.92 -23.17 0.03
N GLN A 806 -14.92 -23.75 -0.63
CA GLN A 806 -16.27 -23.17 -0.65
C GLN A 806 -16.83 -23.01 0.78
N ARG A 807 -16.67 -24.02 1.62
CA ARG A 807 -17.15 -24.02 3.01
C ARG A 807 -16.47 -22.92 3.81
N LYS A 808 -15.13 -22.82 3.71
CA LYS A 808 -14.35 -21.76 4.35
C LYS A 808 -14.82 -20.36 3.94
N MET A 809 -14.96 -20.10 2.63
CA MET A 809 -15.43 -18.79 2.13
C MET A 809 -16.82 -18.40 2.63
N ARG A 810 -17.74 -19.36 2.80
CA ARG A 810 -19.08 -19.10 3.34
C ARG A 810 -19.08 -18.92 4.86
N HIS A 811 -18.32 -19.74 5.59
CA HIS A 811 -18.27 -19.74 7.05
C HIS A 811 -17.54 -18.52 7.61
N ASP A 812 -16.40 -18.15 7.02
CA ASP A 812 -15.61 -16.98 7.43
C ASP A 812 -16.39 -15.66 7.25
N GLY A 813 -17.48 -15.69 6.47
CA GLY A 813 -18.41 -14.57 6.30
C GLY A 813 -19.20 -14.18 7.56
N VAL A 814 -19.26 -15.02 8.60
CA VAL A 814 -19.90 -14.68 9.89
C VAL A 814 -19.27 -13.43 10.51
N THR A 815 -17.94 -13.39 10.55
CA THR A 815 -17.19 -12.29 11.17
C THR A 815 -17.42 -10.97 10.43
N ILE A 816 -17.56 -11.07 9.10
CA ILE A 816 -17.77 -9.94 8.21
C ILE A 816 -19.14 -9.27 8.42
N MET A 817 -20.17 -10.08 8.70
CA MET A 817 -21.57 -9.63 8.86
C MET A 817 -21.99 -9.45 10.33
N ALA A 818 -21.06 -9.55 11.29
CA ALA A 818 -21.37 -9.61 12.72
C ALA A 818 -22.10 -8.36 13.25
N LYS A 819 -21.75 -7.17 12.73
CA LYS A 819 -22.33 -5.88 13.13
C LYS A 819 -23.26 -5.28 12.05
N TRP A 820 -23.61 -6.05 11.02
CA TRP A 820 -24.44 -5.55 9.92
C TRP A 820 -25.93 -5.52 10.29
N HIS A 821 -26.56 -4.37 10.04
CA HIS A 821 -28.00 -4.18 10.13
C HIS A 821 -28.54 -3.91 8.72
N GLY A 822 -29.51 -4.71 8.28
CA GLY A 822 -30.16 -4.48 7.00
C GLY A 822 -30.99 -3.18 7.01
N ARG A 823 -31.48 -2.77 5.84
CA ARG A 823 -32.32 -1.58 5.67
C ARG A 823 -33.68 -1.90 5.05
N GLN A 824 -34.72 -1.45 5.74
CA GLN A 824 -36.11 -1.24 5.32
C GLN A 824 -36.32 0.05 4.51
N VAL A 825 -37.01 0.00 3.36
CA VAL A 825 -37.72 1.15 2.81
C VAL A 825 -39.17 0.72 2.60
N ILE A 826 -40.10 1.34 3.32
CA ILE A 826 -41.52 0.95 3.38
C ILE A 826 -42.43 2.15 3.16
N ASP A 827 -43.62 1.93 2.60
CA ASP A 827 -44.67 2.95 2.58
C ASP A 827 -45.38 2.97 3.94
N VAL A 828 -45.03 3.97 4.76
CA VAL A 828 -45.48 4.11 6.15
C VAL A 828 -46.99 4.29 6.24
N GLU A 829 -47.61 4.94 5.25
CA GLU A 829 -49.06 5.13 5.20
C GLU A 829 -49.78 3.79 5.02
N LYS A 830 -49.19 2.88 4.22
CA LYS A 830 -49.71 1.53 3.96
C LYS A 830 -49.42 0.55 5.10
N GLU A 831 -48.23 0.64 5.71
CA GLU A 831 -47.77 -0.29 6.75
C GLU A 831 -48.41 0.00 8.12
N TYR A 832 -48.60 1.27 8.47
CA TYR A 832 -49.08 1.67 9.80
C TYR A 832 -50.42 2.40 9.80
N GLY A 833 -51.02 2.70 8.64
CA GLY A 833 -52.34 3.34 8.54
C GLY A 833 -52.40 4.78 9.04
N VAL A 834 -51.25 5.43 9.28
CA VAL A 834 -51.13 6.80 9.83
C VAL A 834 -50.10 7.60 9.02
N LYS A 835 -50.42 8.87 8.69
CA LYS A 835 -49.44 9.82 8.13
C LYS A 835 -48.35 10.14 9.15
N LYS A 836 -47.22 9.43 9.08
CA LYS A 836 -46.00 9.70 9.86
C LYS A 836 -44.95 10.43 9.01
N ASP A 837 -43.98 11.03 9.68
CA ASP A 837 -42.89 11.83 9.09
C ASP A 837 -42.00 11.01 8.13
N ILE A 838 -41.38 11.67 7.15
CA ILE A 838 -40.57 11.07 6.06
C ILE A 838 -39.39 10.24 6.62
N SER A 839 -38.92 10.59 7.82
CA SER A 839 -37.89 9.86 8.56
C SER A 839 -38.32 8.43 8.97
N ALA A 840 -39.62 8.14 9.04
CA ALA A 840 -40.16 6.82 9.37
C ALA A 840 -40.24 5.85 8.16
N SER A 841 -40.05 6.35 6.93
CA SER A 841 -40.13 5.54 5.69
C SER A 841 -38.85 4.75 5.39
N THR A 842 -37.77 5.07 6.09
CA THR A 842 -36.50 4.33 6.08
C THR A 842 -36.18 3.90 7.49
N VAL A 843 -36.18 2.60 7.76
CA VAL A 843 -35.89 2.05 9.08
C VAL A 843 -34.68 1.12 8.97
N LEU A 844 -33.61 1.42 9.71
CA LEU A 844 -32.57 0.43 9.99
C LEU A 844 -33.17 -0.63 10.90
N VAL A 845 -32.91 -1.91 10.66
CA VAL A 845 -33.45 -2.96 11.52
C VAL A 845 -32.88 -2.79 12.93
N GLU A 846 -33.71 -2.38 13.89
CA GLU A 846 -33.32 -2.29 15.29
C GLU A 846 -32.99 -3.69 15.83
N ASN A 847 -32.00 -3.75 16.73
CA ASN A 847 -31.80 -4.92 17.56
C ASN A 847 -32.96 -4.94 18.56
N ASP A 848 -33.76 -6.00 18.57
CA ASP A 848 -34.57 -6.31 19.73
C ASP A 848 -33.57 -6.61 20.87
N GLU A 849 -33.39 -5.67 21.81
CA GLU A 849 -32.79 -5.95 23.13
C GLU A 849 -33.75 -6.76 24.00
#